data_AF-E4XS42-F1
#
_entry.id   AF-E4XS42-F1
#
_cell.length_a   1.000
_cell.length_b   1.000
_cell.length_c   1.000
_cell.angle_alpha   90.00
_cell.angle_beta   90.00
_cell.angle_gamma   90.00
#
_symmetry.space_group_name_H-M   'P 1'
#
loop_
_entity.id
_entity.type
_entity.pdbx_description
1 polymer ?
#
loop_
_entity_poly.entity_id
_entity_poly.type
_entity_poly.pdbx_seq_one_letter_code
_entity_poly.pdbx_strand_id
1 'polypeptide(L)'
;MGDTTDNEPEKLPLLISISPDLSLAHCYKVLSLYTSSGGLKRPISMVRLNEERKYGHAALSIENGEKALICFGYYFRKTCDIFDGSTTVSTFSADSTHKFGGLGLYKNQPTSVGCSSEKHQKAETLSATGWTSLPDHPKRISGHSLVGLENQSLLLIGGYDFVNGNARQSGIWRLKNENWNKIGELLQANYHGSALYIGRSIYYFGYWKAIQRLDFTETEELQNVAQIGSQPGNFHFPVLFQTEFSKVTTTTEISIKTTTTTKMSLLPSDVFILVIPKFVDESYLLSGDGFSQISAKINAPDNDYTRSSAYALVNGKLHIFGGYYDGTKPHIFNSAFLEHFPQAALRQRDSCNDQEINNDCLAVCDADYFNCSKNCENSDCFRKCAEEVIACENSCPCGADCPTGCVDCPEHPLCADECEDAQLNNDDYKICLNAAIYELDICLKTCTPEIGCHNSCYENYTQMLFLCPCIEQQTTTTTQISTTTTEISPIEPSDVFILVIPNPVDESYLQSGDGSSQISATINAPENNYADNAAYALVNGKLHIFGGRYNGKKIARLDDCTLNELTVRLNEERRSGLAALSIENGKKVLICFGNSGDIRKTCEIFDGSTTVSTFAADWTHREGGLGLYKNQPTSVGCFDAKHRKAETLSATGWTALPYHPKRISMHSLVALENQSMLHIGGVDWGNDAVQSGIWQLKDENWNQIGELLQADYSGSAIYIGRSVYYFGYEYPNAIERLDLTEETEELQNVEQIGNQPRNFYYPVLFQTVPNFCT
;
A
#
# COMPACT_ATOMS: atom_id res chain seq x y z
N MET A 1 -53.38 -66.86 -17.07
CA MET A 1 -51.98 -67.25 -16.76
C MET A 1 -51.10 -66.05 -17.03
N GLY A 2 -49.95 -65.92 -16.37
CA GLY A 2 -48.95 -64.91 -16.74
C GLY A 2 -48.32 -65.23 -18.12
N ASP A 3 -47.35 -64.46 -18.62
CA ASP A 3 -46.54 -63.46 -17.91
C ASP A 3 -45.82 -62.51 -18.92
N THR A 4 -45.04 -61.57 -18.40
CA THR A 4 -43.94 -60.81 -19.03
C THR A 4 -44.22 -59.65 -20.01
N THR A 5 -43.80 -58.47 -19.53
CA THR A 5 -43.15 -57.34 -20.23
C THR A 5 -43.96 -56.48 -21.21
N ASP A 6 -44.39 -55.32 -20.69
CA ASP A 6 -44.96 -54.18 -21.44
C ASP A 6 -43.90 -53.36 -22.21
N ASN A 7 -44.39 -52.56 -23.16
CA ASN A 7 -43.62 -51.65 -24.00
C ASN A 7 -44.51 -50.45 -24.40
N GLU A 8 -43.94 -49.27 -24.68
CA GLU A 8 -44.59 -48.13 -25.38
C GLU A 8 -45.81 -47.45 -24.64
N PRO A 9 -46.48 -46.40 -25.20
CA PRO A 9 -45.88 -45.08 -25.53
C PRO A 9 -46.77 -43.83 -25.23
N GLU A 10 -46.20 -42.64 -25.54
CA GLU A 10 -46.84 -41.43 -26.12
C GLU A 10 -47.85 -40.48 -25.37
N LYS A 11 -47.61 -39.17 -25.62
CA LYS A 11 -48.55 -38.04 -25.90
C LYS A 11 -49.16 -37.16 -24.77
N LEU A 12 -49.25 -35.86 -25.10
CA LEU A 12 -49.90 -34.74 -24.40
C LEU A 12 -51.41 -34.65 -24.71
N PRO A 13 -52.20 -33.91 -23.89
CA PRO A 13 -52.79 -32.65 -24.40
C PRO A 13 -52.86 -31.48 -23.36
N LEU A 14 -53.35 -30.31 -23.80
CA LEU A 14 -53.51 -29.05 -23.05
C LEU A 14 -54.86 -28.95 -22.30
N LEU A 15 -54.96 -28.12 -21.23
CA LEU A 15 -55.85 -26.93 -21.20
C LEU A 15 -55.83 -26.06 -19.89
N ILE A 16 -55.90 -24.74 -20.13
CA ILE A 16 -56.20 -23.54 -19.29
C ILE A 16 -57.31 -23.76 -18.21
N SER A 17 -57.41 -23.12 -17.04
CA SER A 17 -56.90 -21.83 -16.43
C SER A 17 -56.50 -22.02 -14.92
N ILE A 18 -56.28 -21.06 -13.99
CA ILE A 18 -56.58 -19.61 -13.80
C ILE A 18 -55.50 -18.88 -12.91
N SER A 19 -55.77 -17.62 -12.52
CA SER A 19 -55.01 -16.70 -11.62
C SER A 19 -55.90 -16.21 -10.45
N PRO A 20 -55.44 -15.43 -9.42
CA PRO A 20 -54.13 -14.81 -9.11
C PRO A 20 -53.33 -15.61 -8.04
N ASP A 21 -52.11 -15.26 -7.58
CA ASP A 21 -51.53 -13.93 -7.26
C ASP A 21 -49.99 -13.79 -7.43
N LEU A 22 -49.44 -12.62 -7.06
CA LEU A 22 -48.03 -12.14 -7.15
C LEU A 22 -46.97 -13.07 -6.48
N SER A 23 -45.66 -13.04 -6.82
CA SER A 23 -44.90 -12.43 -7.95
C SER A 23 -43.44 -12.95 -8.05
N LEU A 24 -42.69 -12.52 -9.09
CA LEU A 24 -41.23 -12.66 -9.35
C LEU A 24 -40.57 -14.07 -9.32
N ALA A 25 -40.31 -14.62 -10.52
CA ALA A 25 -39.21 -15.57 -10.77
C ALA A 25 -38.73 -15.54 -12.24
N HIS A 26 -37.60 -14.88 -12.50
CA HIS A 26 -36.84 -14.85 -13.76
C HIS A 26 -35.38 -14.50 -13.38
N CYS A 27 -34.30 -15.08 -13.90
CA CYS A 27 -34.09 -16.09 -14.94
C CYS A 27 -32.94 -17.04 -14.56
N TYR A 28 -33.00 -18.30 -15.01
CA TYR A 28 -31.78 -19.10 -15.24
C TYR A 28 -31.91 -19.87 -16.56
N LYS A 29 -30.96 -19.64 -17.49
CA LYS A 29 -30.82 -20.45 -18.70
C LYS A 29 -29.34 -20.66 -19.02
N VAL A 30 -28.76 -21.65 -18.36
CA VAL A 30 -27.39 -22.11 -18.62
C VAL A 30 -27.26 -22.58 -20.07
N LEU A 31 -26.26 -22.08 -20.79
CA LEU A 31 -25.84 -22.66 -22.08
C LEU A 31 -24.53 -23.43 -21.88
N SER A 32 -24.64 -24.74 -21.70
CA SER A 32 -23.47 -25.62 -21.62
C SER A 32 -22.94 -25.94 -23.02
N LEU A 33 -21.62 -25.79 -23.20
CA LEU A 33 -20.85 -26.38 -24.30
C LEU A 33 -19.59 -27.09 -23.78
N TYR A 34 -19.77 -28.05 -22.88
CA TYR A 34 -18.78 -29.11 -22.68
C TYR A 34 -18.92 -30.17 -23.77
N THR A 35 -17.94 -30.28 -24.68
CA THR A 35 -17.78 -31.45 -25.54
C THR A 35 -16.66 -32.36 -25.02
N SER A 36 -17.02 -33.59 -24.66
CA SER A 36 -16.08 -34.57 -24.09
C SER A 36 -15.20 -35.25 -25.15
N SER A 37 -13.90 -34.95 -25.18
CA SER A 37 -12.81 -35.91 -25.49
C SER A 37 -11.44 -35.19 -25.62
N GLY A 38 -10.35 -35.86 -25.23
CA GLY A 38 -9.07 -35.68 -25.93
C GLY A 38 -8.14 -34.50 -25.58
N GLY A 39 -7.94 -34.19 -24.29
CA GLY A 39 -6.69 -33.58 -23.81
C GLY A 39 -6.55 -32.05 -23.88
N LEU A 40 -6.73 -31.41 -22.73
CA LEU A 40 -6.31 -30.02 -22.50
C LEU A 40 -4.78 -29.89 -22.61
N LYS A 41 -4.31 -29.06 -23.56
CA LYS A 41 -2.90 -28.75 -23.76
C LYS A 41 -2.70 -27.23 -23.76
N ARG A 42 -1.72 -26.80 -22.94
CA ARG A 42 -1.11 -25.45 -22.81
C ARG A 42 -1.84 -24.46 -21.87
N PRO A 43 -1.13 -23.48 -21.27
CA PRO A 43 0.32 -23.25 -21.30
C PRO A 43 0.97 -23.34 -19.90
N ILE A 44 1.15 -24.55 -19.35
CA ILE A 44 2.22 -24.73 -18.35
C ILE A 44 3.55 -24.48 -19.06
N SER A 45 4.42 -23.66 -18.48
CA SER A 45 5.80 -23.48 -18.96
C SER A 45 6.50 -24.84 -19.03
N MET A 46 6.88 -25.28 -20.22
CA MET A 46 7.52 -26.60 -20.43
C MET A 46 9.04 -26.58 -20.22
N VAL A 47 9.56 -25.52 -19.59
CA VAL A 47 10.90 -25.49 -19.02
C VAL A 47 11.01 -26.59 -17.95
N ARG A 48 12.22 -27.07 -17.68
CA ARG A 48 12.51 -28.03 -16.61
C ARG A 48 13.75 -27.60 -15.85
N LEU A 49 13.88 -28.09 -14.63
CA LEU A 49 15.16 -28.11 -13.91
C LEU A 49 16.01 -29.25 -14.46
N ASN A 50 17.34 -29.08 -14.51
CA ASN A 50 18.23 -30.11 -15.05
C ASN A 50 18.34 -31.30 -14.09
N GLU A 51 18.20 -31.05 -12.78
CA GLU A 51 18.24 -32.05 -11.72
C GLU A 51 16.91 -32.10 -10.93
N GLU A 52 16.58 -33.25 -10.35
CA GLU A 52 15.32 -33.43 -9.61
C GLU A 52 15.38 -32.83 -8.19
N ARG A 53 14.55 -31.80 -7.96
CA ARG A 53 14.43 -31.03 -6.72
C ARG A 53 13.15 -31.41 -5.95
N LYS A 54 13.08 -32.64 -5.42
CA LYS A 54 11.89 -33.13 -4.67
C LYS A 54 11.77 -32.61 -3.23
N TYR A 55 12.89 -32.41 -2.53
CA TYR A 55 12.89 -32.16 -1.08
C TYR A 55 14.23 -31.61 -0.59
N GLY A 56 14.21 -30.54 0.21
CA GLY A 56 15.39 -29.99 0.87
C GLY A 56 16.38 -29.26 -0.05
N HIS A 57 15.90 -28.84 -1.22
CA HIS A 57 16.47 -27.77 -2.04
C HIS A 57 16.07 -26.39 -1.49
N ALA A 58 16.61 -25.34 -2.07
CA ALA A 58 16.23 -23.95 -1.82
C ALA A 58 16.22 -23.17 -3.16
N ALA A 59 15.51 -22.05 -3.19
CA ALA A 59 15.48 -21.12 -4.31
C ALA A 59 15.70 -19.69 -3.78
N LEU A 60 16.28 -18.81 -4.61
CA LEU A 60 16.58 -17.43 -4.28
C LEU A 60 16.52 -16.56 -5.55
N SER A 61 15.87 -15.40 -5.47
CA SER A 61 15.93 -14.37 -6.51
C SER A 61 17.35 -13.78 -6.58
N ILE A 62 17.95 -13.78 -7.76
CA ILE A 62 19.29 -13.21 -8.03
C ILE A 62 19.19 -12.17 -9.15
N GLU A 63 20.28 -11.41 -9.37
CA GLU A 63 20.35 -10.39 -10.44
C GLU A 63 19.11 -9.45 -10.40
N ASN A 64 18.86 -8.85 -9.23
CA ASN A 64 17.71 -7.98 -8.94
C ASN A 64 16.31 -8.60 -9.23
N GLY A 65 16.22 -9.92 -9.35
CA GLY A 65 14.97 -10.62 -9.69
C GLY A 65 14.79 -10.89 -11.18
N GLU A 66 15.79 -10.68 -12.02
CA GLU A 66 15.79 -11.14 -13.42
C GLU A 66 15.87 -12.67 -13.54
N LYS A 67 16.44 -13.35 -12.51
CA LYS A 67 16.64 -14.81 -12.50
C LYS A 67 16.46 -15.39 -11.09
N ALA A 68 16.22 -16.70 -11.01
CA ALA A 68 16.30 -17.47 -9.77
C ALA A 68 17.48 -18.44 -9.78
N LEU A 69 18.17 -18.56 -8.65
CA LEU A 69 19.09 -19.65 -8.35
C LEU A 69 18.32 -20.74 -7.58
N ILE A 70 18.39 -21.99 -8.03
CA ILE A 70 17.77 -23.15 -7.40
C ILE A 70 18.85 -24.18 -7.07
N CYS A 71 19.08 -24.47 -5.78
CA CYS A 71 20.20 -25.28 -5.32
C CYS A 71 19.79 -26.45 -4.43
N PHE A 72 20.68 -27.45 -4.39
CA PHE A 72 20.66 -28.58 -3.45
C PHE A 72 19.43 -29.50 -3.61
N GLY A 73 19.17 -30.36 -2.63
CA GLY A 73 18.08 -31.35 -2.69
C GLY A 73 18.41 -32.65 -1.99
N TYR A 74 17.49 -33.62 -2.05
CA TYR A 74 17.63 -34.90 -1.37
C TYR A 74 18.81 -35.73 -1.88
N TYR A 75 18.88 -35.88 -3.20
CA TYR A 75 19.92 -36.62 -3.92
C TYR A 75 21.07 -35.69 -4.35
N PHE A 76 20.74 -34.59 -5.03
CA PHE A 76 21.69 -33.64 -5.61
C PHE A 76 22.09 -32.54 -4.61
N ARG A 77 22.79 -32.92 -3.55
CA ARG A 77 23.06 -32.07 -2.37
C ARG A 77 24.00 -30.88 -2.61
N LYS A 78 24.56 -30.73 -3.81
CA LYS A 78 25.59 -29.74 -4.18
C LYS A 78 25.27 -28.93 -5.44
N THR A 79 24.52 -29.49 -6.39
CA THR A 79 24.32 -28.88 -7.71
C THR A 79 23.32 -27.74 -7.63
N CYS A 80 23.45 -26.78 -8.55
CA CYS A 80 22.59 -25.63 -8.69
C CYS A 80 22.20 -25.40 -10.15
N ASP A 81 21.02 -24.83 -10.34
CA ASP A 81 20.46 -24.39 -11.61
C ASP A 81 20.09 -22.91 -11.53
N ILE A 82 20.23 -22.18 -12.64
CA ILE A 82 19.77 -20.80 -12.81
C ILE A 82 18.61 -20.81 -13.80
N PHE A 83 17.51 -20.15 -13.47
CA PHE A 83 16.31 -20.03 -14.28
C PHE A 83 15.95 -18.56 -14.55
N ASP A 84 15.79 -18.19 -15.82
CA ASP A 84 15.60 -16.79 -16.28
C ASP A 84 14.12 -16.41 -16.54
N GLY A 85 13.17 -17.28 -16.18
CA GLY A 85 11.75 -17.15 -16.54
C GLY A 85 11.36 -17.96 -17.78
N SER A 86 12.33 -18.31 -18.63
CA SER A 86 12.13 -18.94 -19.95
C SER A 86 13.06 -20.11 -20.26
N THR A 87 14.24 -20.19 -19.65
CA THR A 87 15.20 -21.30 -19.76
C THR A 87 15.78 -21.67 -18.39
N THR A 88 16.43 -22.84 -18.31
CA THR A 88 17.21 -23.26 -17.13
C THR A 88 18.60 -23.73 -17.56
N VAL A 89 19.64 -23.28 -16.88
CA VAL A 89 21.04 -23.72 -17.10
C VAL A 89 21.67 -24.13 -15.77
N SER A 90 22.41 -25.25 -15.75
CA SER A 90 23.15 -25.62 -14.53
C SER A 90 24.36 -24.71 -14.33
N THR A 91 24.68 -24.44 -13.06
CA THR A 91 25.79 -23.57 -12.64
C THR A 91 26.74 -24.31 -11.68
N PHE A 92 27.71 -23.60 -11.12
CA PHE A 92 28.69 -24.14 -10.18
C PHE A 92 28.04 -24.93 -9.02
N SER A 93 28.62 -26.08 -8.71
CA SER A 93 28.23 -26.88 -7.54
C SER A 93 29.04 -26.48 -6.31
N ALA A 94 28.43 -26.55 -5.12
CA ALA A 94 29.08 -26.21 -3.85
C ALA A 94 30.17 -27.23 -3.45
N ASP A 95 31.16 -26.78 -2.67
CA ASP A 95 32.27 -27.59 -2.16
C ASP A 95 31.83 -28.50 -1.01
N SER A 96 30.83 -28.08 -0.24
CA SER A 96 30.09 -28.85 0.74
C SER A 96 28.67 -29.15 0.25
N THR A 97 27.99 -30.06 0.94
CA THR A 97 26.55 -30.30 0.74
C THR A 97 25.71 -29.28 1.51
N HIS A 98 24.56 -28.84 0.99
CA HIS A 98 23.67 -27.89 1.68
C HIS A 98 22.18 -28.28 1.65
N LYS A 99 21.88 -29.57 1.87
CA LYS A 99 20.49 -30.04 2.03
C LYS A 99 19.86 -29.39 3.26
N PHE A 100 18.77 -28.64 3.07
CA PHE A 100 18.21 -27.72 4.07
C PHE A 100 19.19 -26.68 4.63
N GLY A 101 20.17 -26.23 3.84
CA GLY A 101 21.07 -25.13 4.20
C GLY A 101 20.57 -23.73 3.81
N GLY A 102 19.37 -23.64 3.23
CA GLY A 102 18.78 -22.39 2.74
C GLY A 102 19.55 -21.75 1.59
N LEU A 103 19.06 -20.60 1.14
CA LEU A 103 19.79 -19.62 0.33
C LEU A 103 19.40 -18.23 0.81
N GLY A 104 20.38 -17.32 0.91
CA GLY A 104 20.18 -15.89 1.16
C GLY A 104 21.31 -15.07 0.54
N LEU A 105 21.33 -13.75 0.75
CA LEU A 105 22.38 -12.88 0.20
C LEU A 105 23.34 -12.40 1.31
N TYR A 106 24.64 -12.56 1.09
CA TYR A 106 25.71 -11.96 1.90
C TYR A 106 26.64 -11.20 0.96
N LYS A 107 26.95 -9.93 1.24
CA LYS A 107 27.69 -9.05 0.28
C LYS A 107 27.15 -9.16 -1.15
N ASN A 108 25.81 -9.17 -1.27
CA ASN A 108 25.02 -9.36 -2.49
C ASN A 108 25.29 -10.66 -3.29
N GLN A 109 25.92 -11.67 -2.68
CA GLN A 109 26.19 -12.98 -3.30
C GLN A 109 25.36 -14.11 -2.66
N PRO A 110 24.80 -15.04 -3.47
CA PRO A 110 24.03 -16.18 -2.96
C PRO A 110 24.83 -17.03 -2.00
N THR A 111 24.29 -17.29 -0.81
CA THR A 111 25.02 -17.86 0.31
C THR A 111 24.17 -18.93 1.00
N SER A 112 24.80 -20.04 1.42
CA SER A 112 24.15 -21.17 2.08
C SER A 112 24.93 -21.61 3.33
N VAL A 113 24.24 -22.19 4.32
CA VAL A 113 24.83 -22.53 5.63
C VAL A 113 24.36 -23.91 6.10
N GLY A 114 25.28 -24.76 6.52
CA GLY A 114 25.01 -26.05 7.15
C GLY A 114 24.31 -27.09 6.27
N CYS A 115 24.01 -28.26 6.84
CA CYS A 115 23.41 -29.39 6.11
C CYS A 115 22.72 -30.39 7.04
N SER A 116 21.51 -30.84 6.70
CA SER A 116 20.79 -31.85 7.48
C SER A 116 21.33 -33.28 7.32
N SER A 117 21.99 -33.57 6.20
CA SER A 117 22.49 -34.93 5.89
C SER A 117 23.85 -35.18 6.53
N GLU A 118 24.83 -34.32 6.26
CA GLU A 118 26.19 -34.46 6.79
C GLU A 118 26.36 -33.82 8.18
N LYS A 119 25.32 -33.13 8.67
CA LYS A 119 25.23 -32.50 10.00
C LYS A 119 26.44 -31.60 10.30
N HIS A 120 26.84 -30.81 9.31
CA HIS A 120 27.97 -29.88 9.41
C HIS A 120 27.50 -28.43 9.56
N GLN A 121 28.47 -27.54 9.67
CA GLN A 121 28.32 -26.13 10.00
C GLN A 121 28.96 -25.20 8.95
N LYS A 122 29.32 -25.76 7.78
CA LYS A 122 29.98 -25.01 6.70
C LYS A 122 29.09 -23.90 6.17
N ALA A 123 29.69 -22.77 5.80
CA ALA A 123 29.01 -21.72 5.08
C ALA A 123 29.77 -21.46 3.77
N GLU A 124 29.05 -21.23 2.68
CA GLU A 124 29.64 -20.99 1.36
C GLU A 124 28.88 -19.91 0.61
N THR A 125 29.58 -19.15 -0.23
CA THR A 125 29.01 -18.10 -1.08
C THR A 125 29.39 -18.27 -2.54
N LEU A 126 28.45 -18.01 -3.44
CA LEU A 126 28.57 -18.18 -4.88
C LEU A 126 29.00 -16.88 -5.56
N SER A 127 30.20 -16.90 -6.12
CA SER A 127 30.80 -15.84 -6.93
C SER A 127 30.71 -16.18 -8.43
N ALA A 128 31.08 -15.23 -9.30
CA ALA A 128 31.21 -15.45 -10.75
C ALA A 128 32.25 -16.53 -11.11
N THR A 129 33.16 -16.88 -10.20
CA THR A 129 34.16 -17.95 -10.37
C THR A 129 33.78 -19.28 -9.69
N GLY A 130 32.60 -19.35 -9.07
CA GLY A 130 32.12 -20.51 -8.32
C GLY A 130 31.95 -20.27 -6.82
N TRP A 131 31.65 -21.33 -6.10
CA TRP A 131 31.47 -21.29 -4.65
C TRP A 131 32.81 -21.09 -3.93
N THR A 132 32.79 -20.37 -2.81
CA THR A 132 33.95 -20.24 -1.90
C THR A 132 33.51 -20.37 -0.45
N SER A 133 34.38 -20.95 0.40
CA SER A 133 34.09 -21.12 1.83
C SER A 133 34.07 -19.79 2.56
N LEU A 134 32.99 -19.56 3.29
CA LEU A 134 32.91 -18.57 4.36
C LEU A 134 33.30 -19.23 5.71
N PRO A 135 33.46 -18.43 6.78
CA PRO A 135 33.66 -18.96 8.12
C PRO A 135 32.50 -19.83 8.62
N ASP A 136 32.87 -20.97 9.21
CA ASP A 136 31.95 -21.94 9.81
C ASP A 136 30.98 -21.30 10.81
N HIS A 137 29.70 -21.65 10.71
CA HIS A 137 28.68 -21.25 11.68
C HIS A 137 28.96 -21.89 13.05
N PRO A 138 28.69 -21.21 14.20
CA PRO A 138 28.96 -21.77 15.53
C PRO A 138 28.15 -23.04 15.91
N LYS A 139 27.15 -23.42 15.10
CA LYS A 139 26.28 -24.59 15.31
C LYS A 139 26.17 -25.42 14.04
N ARG A 140 26.07 -26.75 14.21
CA ARG A 140 25.79 -27.72 13.13
C ARG A 140 24.31 -27.64 12.78
N ILE A 141 23.96 -26.73 11.87
CA ILE A 141 22.61 -26.22 11.71
C ILE A 141 21.97 -26.60 10.37
N SER A 142 20.65 -26.73 10.33
CA SER A 142 19.88 -26.85 9.07
C SER A 142 18.40 -26.52 9.31
N GLY A 143 17.65 -26.31 8.23
CA GLY A 143 16.21 -26.00 8.31
C GLY A 143 15.90 -24.64 8.92
N HIS A 144 16.86 -23.73 8.88
CA HIS A 144 16.70 -22.31 9.18
C HIS A 144 16.28 -21.55 7.91
N SER A 145 15.85 -20.30 8.07
CA SER A 145 15.75 -19.35 6.97
C SER A 145 17.02 -18.50 6.89
N LEU A 146 17.39 -18.06 5.68
CA LEU A 146 18.49 -17.11 5.43
C LEU A 146 17.92 -15.83 4.80
N VAL A 147 18.34 -14.67 5.30
CA VAL A 147 17.86 -13.36 4.81
C VAL A 147 19.05 -12.40 4.68
N GLY A 148 19.18 -11.73 3.53
CA GLY A 148 20.17 -10.66 3.33
C GLY A 148 19.62 -9.31 3.76
N LEU A 149 20.44 -8.53 4.46
CA LEU A 149 20.13 -7.17 4.93
C LEU A 149 20.77 -6.10 4.04
N GLU A 150 20.26 -4.87 4.08
CA GLU A 150 20.78 -3.73 3.31
C GLU A 150 22.24 -3.39 3.65
N ASN A 151 22.62 -3.55 4.93
CA ASN A 151 24.01 -3.38 5.39
C ASN A 151 24.96 -4.53 4.95
N GLN A 152 24.58 -5.29 3.92
CA GLN A 152 25.30 -6.39 3.29
C GLN A 152 25.58 -7.61 4.19
N SER A 153 25.06 -7.62 5.43
CA SER A 153 25.12 -8.77 6.33
C SER A 153 24.03 -9.79 6.03
N LEU A 154 24.25 -11.03 6.49
CA LEU A 154 23.32 -12.15 6.33
C LEU A 154 22.79 -12.58 7.69
N LEU A 155 21.48 -12.73 7.82
CA LEU A 155 20.84 -13.35 8.96
C LEU A 155 20.56 -14.84 8.73
N LEU A 156 20.68 -15.61 9.81
CA LEU A 156 20.22 -16.98 9.96
C LEU A 156 19.20 -17.01 11.09
N ILE A 157 17.99 -17.51 10.78
CA ILE A 157 16.83 -17.47 11.68
C ILE A 157 16.30 -18.90 11.92
N GLY A 158 16.27 -19.31 13.19
CA GLY A 158 15.73 -20.60 13.63
C GLY A 158 16.56 -21.82 13.22
N GLY A 159 15.87 -22.95 12.99
CA GLY A 159 16.45 -24.21 12.53
C GLY A 159 16.73 -25.24 13.64
N TYR A 160 17.42 -26.31 13.26
CA TYR A 160 17.82 -27.43 14.12
C TYR A 160 19.33 -27.48 14.33
N ASP A 161 19.78 -27.60 15.58
CA ASP A 161 21.17 -27.84 15.95
C ASP A 161 21.43 -29.32 16.27
N PHE A 162 22.30 -29.96 15.48
CA PHE A 162 22.64 -31.37 15.62
C PHE A 162 23.65 -31.69 16.72
N VAL A 163 24.28 -30.69 17.36
CA VAL A 163 25.18 -30.93 18.51
C VAL A 163 24.39 -31.37 19.74
N ASN A 164 23.27 -30.69 20.01
CA ASN A 164 22.50 -30.84 21.25
C ASN A 164 21.17 -31.57 20.99
N GLY A 165 21.22 -32.86 20.63
CA GLY A 165 20.04 -33.73 20.59
C GLY A 165 18.96 -33.38 19.56
N ASN A 166 19.31 -32.65 18.50
CA ASN A 166 18.38 -32.02 17.53
C ASN A 166 17.50 -30.92 18.18
N ALA A 167 18.08 -30.08 19.03
CA ALA A 167 17.39 -28.94 19.62
C ALA A 167 16.94 -27.92 18.55
N ARG A 168 15.67 -27.49 18.62
CA ARG A 168 15.15 -26.33 17.87
C ARG A 168 15.87 -25.07 18.34
N GLN A 169 16.17 -24.15 17.43
CA GLN A 169 16.89 -22.92 17.75
C GLN A 169 15.96 -21.71 17.80
N SER A 170 16.12 -20.90 18.84
CA SER A 170 15.58 -19.53 18.91
C SER A 170 16.58 -18.50 18.38
N GLY A 171 17.89 -18.74 18.52
CA GLY A 171 18.93 -17.76 18.23
C GLY A 171 18.88 -17.17 16.82
N ILE A 172 18.87 -15.84 16.75
CA ILE A 172 19.01 -15.05 15.54
C ILE A 172 20.50 -14.73 15.39
N TRP A 173 21.12 -15.20 14.30
CA TRP A 173 22.56 -15.06 14.05
C TRP A 173 22.81 -14.17 12.85
N ARG A 174 23.82 -13.31 12.93
CA ARG A 174 24.24 -12.40 11.86
C ARG A 174 25.68 -12.66 11.47
N LEU A 175 25.92 -12.88 10.18
CA LEU A 175 27.24 -12.85 9.56
C LEU A 175 27.49 -11.44 9.02
N LYS A 176 28.37 -10.69 9.69
CA LYS A 176 28.81 -9.33 9.31
C LYS A 176 30.33 -9.29 9.42
N ASN A 177 31.01 -8.75 8.41
CA ASN A 177 32.49 -8.70 8.33
C ASN A 177 33.16 -10.07 8.63
N GLU A 178 32.64 -11.14 8.02
CA GLU A 178 33.13 -12.53 8.17
C GLU A 178 33.12 -13.07 9.62
N ASN A 179 32.33 -12.46 10.51
CA ASN A 179 32.15 -12.91 11.88
C ASN A 179 30.68 -13.22 12.17
N TRP A 180 30.43 -14.45 12.66
CA TRP A 180 29.12 -14.89 13.12
C TRP A 180 28.86 -14.43 14.56
N ASN A 181 27.84 -13.60 14.74
CA ASN A 181 27.42 -13.06 16.03
C ASN A 181 25.95 -13.38 16.28
N LYS A 182 25.58 -13.84 17.49
CA LYS A 182 24.18 -13.94 17.90
C LYS A 182 23.68 -12.55 18.28
N ILE A 183 22.63 -12.07 17.62
CA ILE A 183 22.08 -10.71 17.86
C ILE A 183 20.76 -10.71 18.62
N GLY A 184 20.08 -11.85 18.73
CA GLY A 184 18.81 -11.96 19.46
C GLY A 184 18.30 -13.39 19.55
N GLU A 185 17.04 -13.53 19.95
CA GLU A 185 16.30 -14.79 19.96
C GLU A 185 14.86 -14.59 19.48
N LEU A 186 14.35 -15.59 18.76
CA LEU A 186 12.93 -15.81 18.53
C LEU A 186 12.23 -16.12 19.87
N LEU A 187 11.05 -15.53 20.08
CA LEU A 187 10.16 -15.83 21.21
C LEU A 187 9.79 -17.33 21.27
N GLN A 188 9.70 -17.99 20.11
CA GLN A 188 9.54 -19.44 20.03
C GLN A 188 10.59 -20.07 19.11
N ALA A 189 11.37 -21.01 19.67
CA ALA A 189 12.39 -21.79 18.95
C ALA A 189 11.76 -22.71 17.89
N ASN A 190 12.05 -22.45 16.62
CA ASN A 190 11.32 -23.04 15.50
C ASN A 190 12.24 -23.43 14.33
N TYR A 191 11.73 -24.19 13.36
CA TYR A 191 12.51 -24.76 12.25
C TYR A 191 11.63 -25.03 11.03
N HIS A 192 12.27 -25.39 9.91
CA HIS A 192 11.65 -25.60 8.58
C HIS A 192 10.71 -24.44 8.18
N GLY A 193 11.12 -23.22 8.52
CA GLY A 193 10.36 -22.01 8.27
C GLY A 193 10.80 -21.24 7.05
N SER A 194 9.93 -20.36 6.60
CA SER A 194 10.20 -19.34 5.58
C SER A 194 10.33 -17.97 6.24
N ALA A 195 11.12 -17.08 5.63
CA ALA A 195 11.28 -15.70 6.05
C ALA A 195 11.11 -14.76 4.85
N LEU A 196 10.47 -13.61 5.07
CA LEU A 196 10.27 -12.58 4.05
C LEU A 196 10.61 -11.20 4.64
N TYR A 197 11.41 -10.40 3.94
CA TYR A 197 11.88 -9.10 4.41
C TYR A 197 11.15 -7.97 3.69
N ILE A 198 10.39 -7.15 4.43
CA ILE A 198 9.54 -6.07 3.92
C ILE A 198 9.64 -4.89 4.89
N GLY A 199 9.90 -3.67 4.40
CA GLY A 199 9.77 -2.44 5.22
C GLY A 199 10.54 -2.46 6.54
N ARG A 200 11.81 -2.93 6.55
CA ARG A 200 12.66 -3.14 7.75
C ARG A 200 12.14 -4.16 8.77
N SER A 201 11.11 -4.94 8.42
CA SER A 201 10.57 -6.04 9.21
C SER A 201 10.80 -7.39 8.52
N ILE A 202 11.30 -8.40 9.26
CA ILE A 202 11.37 -9.79 8.77
C ILE A 202 10.23 -10.59 9.37
N TYR A 203 9.40 -11.14 8.49
CA TYR A 203 8.26 -11.98 8.81
C TYR A 203 8.67 -13.45 8.72
N TYR A 204 8.72 -14.14 9.86
CA TYR A 204 9.19 -15.52 9.99
C TYR A 204 8.05 -16.48 10.35
N PHE A 205 7.82 -17.45 9.46
CA PHE A 205 6.78 -18.48 9.57
C PHE A 205 7.46 -19.83 9.77
N GLY A 206 7.61 -20.27 11.02
CA GLY A 206 8.21 -21.56 11.38
C GLY A 206 7.20 -22.70 11.51
N TYR A 207 7.65 -23.97 11.45
CA TYR A 207 6.76 -25.14 11.42
C TYR A 207 5.80 -25.25 12.61
N TRP A 208 6.21 -24.89 13.83
CA TRP A 208 5.31 -24.84 14.98
C TRP A 208 4.58 -23.49 15.02
N LYS A 209 3.39 -23.44 14.43
CA LYS A 209 2.39 -22.36 14.40
C LYS A 209 2.83 -20.89 14.48
N ALA A 210 3.46 -20.45 15.56
CA ALA A 210 3.78 -19.06 15.89
C ALA A 210 4.46 -18.31 14.73
N ILE A 211 3.81 -17.23 14.31
CA ILE A 211 4.29 -16.29 13.29
C ILE A 211 4.99 -15.14 14.02
N GLN A 212 6.24 -14.85 13.68
CA GLN A 212 7.06 -13.89 14.40
C GLN A 212 7.60 -12.81 13.47
N ARG A 213 7.53 -11.55 13.92
CA ARG A 213 8.06 -10.38 13.20
C ARG A 213 9.30 -9.87 13.94
N LEU A 214 10.39 -9.66 13.21
CA LEU A 214 11.65 -9.14 13.72
C LEU A 214 11.82 -7.73 13.13
N ASP A 215 11.88 -6.71 13.98
CA ASP A 215 11.90 -5.30 13.55
C ASP A 215 13.32 -4.74 13.66
N PHE A 216 13.79 -4.04 12.62
CA PHE A 216 15.17 -3.54 12.51
C PHE A 216 15.26 -2.02 12.37
N THR A 217 16.33 -1.45 12.92
CA THR A 217 16.69 -0.04 12.74
C THR A 217 17.15 0.27 11.31
N GLU A 218 17.27 1.56 10.97
CA GLU A 218 17.87 2.00 9.69
C GLU A 218 19.28 1.44 9.44
N THR A 219 20.03 1.20 10.52
CA THR A 219 21.40 0.65 10.50
C THR A 219 21.44 -0.88 10.44
N GLU A 220 20.27 -1.53 10.32
CA GLU A 220 20.11 -2.98 10.22
C GLU A 220 20.67 -3.69 11.48
N GLU A 221 20.31 -3.13 12.64
CA GLU A 221 20.46 -3.69 13.98
C GLU A 221 19.07 -4.09 14.52
N LEU A 222 18.97 -5.21 15.25
CA LEU A 222 17.69 -5.77 15.71
C LEU A 222 17.11 -4.95 16.87
N GLN A 223 15.89 -4.45 16.73
CA GLN A 223 15.20 -3.62 17.73
C GLN A 223 14.18 -4.42 18.53
N ASN A 224 13.36 -5.25 17.88
CA ASN A 224 12.24 -5.97 18.51
C ASN A 224 12.00 -7.35 17.88
N VAL A 225 11.36 -8.25 18.63
CA VAL A 225 10.83 -9.52 18.12
C VAL A 225 9.43 -9.73 18.71
N ALA A 226 8.40 -9.62 17.87
CA ALA A 226 7.00 -9.81 18.23
C ALA A 226 6.44 -11.15 17.73
N GLN A 227 5.39 -11.67 18.36
CA GLN A 227 4.55 -12.74 17.79
C GLN A 227 3.28 -12.11 17.25
N ILE A 228 3.07 -12.21 15.93
CA ILE A 228 1.96 -11.55 15.20
C ILE A 228 0.89 -12.56 14.72
N GLY A 229 0.74 -13.69 15.41
CA GLY A 229 -0.30 -14.68 15.11
C GLY A 229 0.18 -16.12 15.13
N SER A 230 -0.63 -17.01 14.54
CA SER A 230 -0.38 -18.45 14.50
C SER A 230 -0.96 -19.09 13.23
N GLN A 231 -0.13 -19.84 12.50
CA GLN A 231 -0.59 -20.62 11.35
C GLN A 231 -1.71 -21.61 11.75
N PRO A 232 -2.70 -21.85 10.86
CA PRO A 232 -3.79 -22.78 11.14
C PRO A 232 -3.30 -24.23 11.31
N GLY A 233 -2.29 -24.64 10.55
CA GLY A 233 -1.61 -25.93 10.66
C GLY A 233 -0.13 -25.81 11.04
N ASN A 234 0.59 -26.93 10.99
CA ASN A 234 2.06 -26.96 11.11
C ASN A 234 2.67 -27.18 9.72
N PHE A 235 3.35 -26.18 9.17
CA PHE A 235 3.74 -26.18 7.76
C PHE A 235 5.26 -26.15 7.55
N HIS A 236 5.76 -26.96 6.61
CA HIS A 236 7.15 -26.93 6.20
C HIS A 236 7.33 -25.95 5.04
N PHE A 237 8.10 -24.89 5.26
CA PHE A 237 8.47 -23.90 4.25
C PHE A 237 7.26 -23.35 3.45
N PRO A 238 6.30 -22.68 4.11
CA PRO A 238 5.19 -22.03 3.41
C PRO A 238 5.73 -21.02 2.39
N VAL A 239 5.08 -20.89 1.24
CA VAL A 239 5.42 -19.84 0.26
C VAL A 239 4.88 -18.52 0.78
N LEU A 240 5.76 -17.51 0.89
CA LEU A 240 5.42 -16.17 1.36
C LEU A 240 5.56 -15.18 0.20
N PHE A 241 4.53 -14.39 -0.05
CA PHE A 241 4.51 -13.39 -1.12
C PHE A 241 3.85 -12.10 -0.64
N GLN A 242 4.53 -10.96 -0.77
CA GLN A 242 3.92 -9.65 -0.49
C GLN A 242 2.90 -9.33 -1.59
N THR A 243 1.71 -8.87 -1.20
CA THR A 243 0.66 -8.43 -2.13
C THR A 243 0.06 -7.11 -1.66
N GLU A 244 -0.52 -6.36 -2.60
CA GLU A 244 -1.41 -5.23 -2.31
C GLU A 244 -2.86 -5.77 -2.24
N PHE A 245 -3.70 -5.21 -1.37
CA PHE A 245 -5.13 -5.55 -1.30
C PHE A 245 -5.98 -4.42 -1.90
N SER A 246 -6.41 -4.58 -3.15
CA SER A 246 -7.44 -3.71 -3.73
C SER A 246 -8.83 -4.23 -3.35
N LYS A 247 -9.68 -3.39 -2.76
CA LYS A 247 -11.14 -3.63 -2.72
C LYS A 247 -11.65 -3.60 -4.17
N VAL A 248 -11.93 -4.78 -4.74
CA VAL A 248 -12.38 -4.90 -6.14
C VAL A 248 -13.89 -4.65 -6.23
N THR A 249 -14.27 -3.54 -6.83
CA THR A 249 -15.62 -3.37 -7.40
C THR A 249 -15.64 -3.97 -8.81
N THR A 250 -16.54 -4.93 -9.03
CA THR A 250 -17.01 -5.46 -10.34
C THR A 250 -16.12 -5.31 -11.59
N THR A 251 -15.51 -6.45 -11.97
CA THR A 251 -15.43 -6.94 -13.36
C THR A 251 -14.84 -6.02 -14.45
N THR A 252 -13.52 -6.05 -14.65
CA THR A 252 -12.84 -6.49 -15.91
C THR A 252 -11.31 -6.34 -15.78
N GLU A 253 -10.55 -7.36 -16.22
CA GLU A 253 -9.08 -7.40 -16.39
C GLU A 253 -8.18 -6.73 -15.31
N ILE A 254 -7.71 -7.54 -14.35
CA ILE A 254 -6.69 -7.11 -13.37
C ILE A 254 -5.31 -6.99 -14.06
N SER A 255 -4.91 -5.76 -14.39
CA SER A 255 -3.56 -5.45 -14.88
C SER A 255 -2.57 -5.27 -13.71
N ILE A 256 -1.97 -6.36 -13.22
CA ILE A 256 -0.92 -6.31 -12.18
C ILE A 256 0.30 -5.53 -12.70
N LYS A 257 0.59 -4.37 -12.10
CA LYS A 257 1.93 -3.75 -12.17
C LYS A 257 2.83 -4.36 -11.10
N THR A 258 3.99 -4.85 -11.49
CA THR A 258 5.06 -5.20 -10.54
C THR A 258 5.70 -3.92 -10.00
N THR A 259 5.47 -3.62 -8.73
CA THR A 259 6.19 -2.53 -8.03
C THR A 259 7.51 -3.06 -7.47
N THR A 260 8.64 -2.69 -8.08
CA THR A 260 9.96 -2.91 -7.46
C THR A 260 10.16 -1.83 -6.39
N THR A 261 9.81 -2.16 -5.15
CA THR A 261 9.67 -1.20 -4.04
C THR A 261 10.97 -0.43 -3.75
N THR A 262 10.96 0.87 -4.06
CA THR A 262 11.92 1.84 -3.48
C THR A 262 11.43 2.17 -2.07
N LYS A 263 12.33 2.17 -1.08
CA LYS A 263 11.94 2.11 0.34
C LYS A 263 11.40 3.43 0.89
N MET A 264 10.08 3.50 1.05
CA MET A 264 9.47 4.08 2.25
C MET A 264 9.35 2.99 3.33
N SER A 265 9.28 3.38 4.60
CA SER A 265 8.90 2.48 5.69
C SER A 265 7.38 2.24 5.65
N LEU A 266 6.97 1.11 5.07
CA LEU A 266 5.59 0.61 5.18
C LEU A 266 5.28 0.34 6.66
N LEU A 267 4.13 0.81 7.15
CA LEU A 267 3.66 0.39 8.46
C LEU A 267 3.24 -1.09 8.40
N PRO A 268 3.33 -1.85 9.51
CA PRO A 268 2.95 -3.27 9.50
C PRO A 268 1.48 -3.50 9.10
N SER A 269 0.59 -2.54 9.34
CA SER A 269 -0.81 -2.52 8.85
C SER A 269 -0.93 -2.62 7.33
N ASP A 270 0.00 -2.00 6.61
CA ASP A 270 -0.07 -1.79 5.16
C ASP A 270 0.52 -2.98 4.39
N VAL A 271 1.15 -3.92 5.11
CA VAL A 271 1.82 -5.09 4.57
C VAL A 271 0.87 -6.28 4.58
N PHE A 272 0.39 -6.71 3.41
CA PHE A 272 -0.33 -7.98 3.27
C PHE A 272 0.60 -9.07 2.73
N ILE A 273 0.65 -10.20 3.43
CA ILE A 273 1.45 -11.37 3.08
C ILE A 273 0.50 -12.50 2.68
N LEU A 274 0.54 -12.90 1.42
CA LEU A 274 -0.06 -14.14 0.97
C LEU A 274 0.81 -15.32 1.44
N VAL A 275 0.21 -16.17 2.27
CA VAL A 275 0.79 -17.40 2.79
C VAL A 275 0.14 -18.56 2.06
N ILE A 276 0.94 -19.28 1.27
CA ILE A 276 0.52 -20.53 0.61
C ILE A 276 1.21 -21.67 1.37
N PRO A 277 0.53 -22.32 2.34
CA PRO A 277 1.09 -23.44 3.07
C PRO A 277 1.15 -24.69 2.18
N LYS A 278 1.47 -25.83 2.79
CA LYS A 278 1.60 -27.14 2.13
C LYS A 278 0.35 -27.53 1.32
N PHE A 279 -0.83 -27.15 1.82
CA PHE A 279 -2.12 -27.38 1.19
C PHE A 279 -2.62 -26.04 0.64
N VAL A 280 -2.80 -25.95 -0.68
CA VAL A 280 -3.24 -24.72 -1.36
C VAL A 280 -4.63 -24.25 -0.89
N ASP A 281 -5.52 -25.17 -0.53
CA ASP A 281 -6.85 -24.82 0.01
C ASP A 281 -6.79 -24.20 1.43
N GLU A 282 -5.67 -24.34 2.14
CA GLU A 282 -5.43 -23.76 3.47
C GLU A 282 -4.70 -22.40 3.40
N SER A 283 -4.61 -21.79 2.21
CA SER A 283 -3.93 -20.50 2.01
C SER A 283 -4.68 -19.32 2.62
N TYR A 284 -3.95 -18.27 2.96
CA TYR A 284 -4.50 -17.07 3.58
C TYR A 284 -3.65 -15.82 3.34
N LEU A 285 -4.28 -14.66 3.45
CA LEU A 285 -3.64 -13.36 3.60
C LEU A 285 -3.46 -13.07 5.10
N LEU A 286 -2.33 -12.50 5.48
CA LEU A 286 -2.04 -12.00 6.83
C LEU A 286 -1.59 -10.52 6.74
N SER A 287 -2.10 -9.65 7.60
CA SER A 287 -1.53 -8.30 7.79
C SER A 287 -0.23 -8.35 8.62
N GLY A 288 0.69 -7.42 8.40
CA GLY A 288 1.99 -7.40 9.07
C GLY A 288 1.96 -7.02 10.56
N ASP A 289 0.85 -6.45 11.04
CA ASP A 289 0.55 -6.31 12.46
C ASP A 289 0.06 -7.61 13.10
N GLY A 290 -0.57 -8.50 12.32
CA GLY A 290 -1.16 -9.76 12.76
C GLY A 290 -2.66 -9.72 13.07
N PHE A 291 -3.33 -8.56 12.97
CA PHE A 291 -4.75 -8.43 13.34
C PHE A 291 -5.71 -9.06 12.33
N SER A 292 -5.37 -9.07 11.03
CA SER A 292 -6.20 -9.64 9.97
C SER A 292 -5.61 -10.94 9.42
N GLN A 293 -6.38 -12.02 9.47
CA GLN A 293 -6.07 -13.27 8.76
C GLN A 293 -7.27 -13.74 7.93
N ILE A 294 -7.17 -13.63 6.59
CA ILE A 294 -8.29 -13.86 5.65
C ILE A 294 -7.98 -15.06 4.78
N SER A 295 -8.85 -16.08 4.74
CA SER A 295 -8.68 -17.25 3.85
C SER A 295 -8.58 -16.84 2.38
N ALA A 296 -7.66 -17.43 1.62
CA ALA A 296 -7.42 -17.12 0.21
C ALA A 296 -7.61 -18.38 -0.65
N LYS A 297 -8.57 -18.35 -1.57
CA LYS A 297 -8.77 -19.45 -2.53
C LYS A 297 -7.80 -19.28 -3.69
N ILE A 298 -6.97 -20.29 -3.93
CA ILE A 298 -5.90 -20.25 -4.93
C ILE A 298 -6.06 -21.42 -5.90
N ASN A 299 -6.28 -21.13 -7.18
CA ASN A 299 -6.43 -22.16 -8.20
C ASN A 299 -5.07 -22.85 -8.50
N ALA A 300 -4.90 -24.09 -8.06
CA ALA A 300 -3.75 -24.94 -8.36
C ALA A 300 -4.14 -26.25 -9.06
N PRO A 301 -3.20 -26.91 -9.79
CA PRO A 301 -3.42 -28.24 -10.38
C PRO A 301 -3.67 -29.39 -9.39
N ASP A 302 -3.37 -29.17 -8.11
CA ASP A 302 -3.55 -30.10 -6.98
C ASP A 302 -3.53 -29.29 -5.67
N ASN A 303 -4.06 -29.81 -4.57
CA ASN A 303 -3.99 -29.17 -3.26
C ASN A 303 -2.59 -29.36 -2.62
N ASP A 304 -1.88 -30.46 -2.87
CA ASP A 304 -0.54 -30.75 -2.32
C ASP A 304 0.61 -30.08 -3.12
N TYR A 305 0.29 -29.13 -4.00
CA TYR A 305 1.16 -28.60 -5.07
C TYR A 305 2.43 -27.89 -4.58
N THR A 306 2.34 -27.16 -3.47
CA THR A 306 3.47 -26.43 -2.86
C THR A 306 4.34 -27.31 -1.96
N ARG A 307 3.94 -28.56 -1.68
CA ARG A 307 4.55 -29.41 -0.65
C ARG A 307 6.05 -29.59 -0.84
N SER A 308 6.80 -28.94 0.05
CA SER A 308 8.27 -28.96 0.07
C SER A 308 8.92 -28.46 -1.22
N SER A 309 8.20 -27.61 -1.96
CA SER A 309 8.76 -26.77 -3.02
C SER A 309 9.67 -25.68 -2.42
N ALA A 310 10.36 -24.96 -3.28
CA ALA A 310 10.99 -23.68 -2.96
C ALA A 310 10.46 -22.61 -3.91
N TYR A 311 10.58 -21.32 -3.56
CA TYR A 311 10.01 -20.23 -4.36
C TYR A 311 11.02 -19.10 -4.57
N ALA A 312 10.86 -18.35 -5.66
CA ALA A 312 11.60 -17.12 -5.92
C ALA A 312 10.76 -16.19 -6.83
N LEU A 313 11.16 -14.92 -6.89
CA LEU A 313 10.60 -13.95 -7.83
C LEU A 313 11.50 -13.86 -9.06
N VAL A 314 10.90 -13.99 -10.24
CA VAL A 314 11.60 -13.89 -11.53
C VAL A 314 10.78 -13.03 -12.48
N ASN A 315 11.38 -11.96 -12.99
CA ASN A 315 10.74 -10.97 -13.87
C ASN A 315 9.38 -10.51 -13.35
N GLY A 316 9.32 -10.21 -12.05
CA GLY A 316 8.14 -9.72 -11.35
C GLY A 316 7.05 -10.75 -11.01
N LYS A 317 7.30 -12.05 -11.23
CA LYS A 317 6.33 -13.14 -11.05
C LYS A 317 6.78 -14.15 -10.00
N LEU A 318 5.82 -14.75 -9.32
CA LEU A 318 6.07 -15.82 -8.34
C LEU A 318 6.29 -17.15 -9.06
N HIS A 319 7.48 -17.72 -8.91
CA HIS A 319 7.80 -19.04 -9.43
C HIS A 319 8.01 -20.03 -8.27
N ILE A 320 7.39 -21.21 -8.40
CA ILE A 320 7.48 -22.33 -7.47
C ILE A 320 8.29 -23.44 -8.13
N PHE A 321 9.27 -23.99 -7.43
CA PHE A 321 10.29 -24.89 -7.96
C PHE A 321 10.28 -26.22 -7.23
N GLY A 322 10.02 -27.31 -7.97
CA GLY A 322 10.11 -28.67 -7.45
C GLY A 322 9.09 -28.97 -6.35
N GLY A 323 9.49 -29.83 -5.40
CA GLY A 323 8.62 -30.38 -4.36
C GLY A 323 8.13 -31.79 -4.70
N TYR A 324 7.15 -32.29 -3.93
CA TYR A 324 6.66 -33.66 -4.10
C TYR A 324 5.73 -33.86 -5.31
N TYR A 325 5.06 -32.80 -5.79
CA TYR A 325 4.11 -32.87 -6.91
C TYR A 325 4.82 -33.09 -8.26
N ASP A 326 5.78 -32.22 -8.61
CA ASP A 326 6.70 -32.44 -9.73
C ASP A 326 8.09 -31.88 -9.42
N GLY A 327 9.01 -32.77 -9.05
CA GLY A 327 10.39 -32.41 -8.72
C GLY A 327 11.22 -31.87 -9.90
N THR A 328 10.68 -31.79 -11.12
CA THR A 328 11.44 -31.43 -12.34
C THR A 328 10.97 -30.17 -13.06
N LYS A 329 9.84 -29.56 -12.65
CA LYS A 329 9.27 -28.40 -13.34
C LYS A 329 9.31 -27.12 -12.46
N PRO A 330 9.69 -25.97 -13.04
CA PRO A 330 9.32 -24.67 -12.51
C PRO A 330 7.86 -24.36 -12.87
N HIS A 331 7.07 -24.01 -11.88
CA HIS A 331 5.67 -23.66 -11.99
C HIS A 331 5.48 -22.16 -11.81
N ILE A 332 4.64 -21.53 -12.63
CA ILE A 332 4.34 -20.10 -12.53
C ILE A 332 3.06 -19.94 -11.72
N PHE A 333 3.10 -19.17 -10.63
CA PHE A 333 1.90 -18.65 -9.99
C PHE A 333 1.67 -17.21 -10.43
N ASN A 334 0.48 -16.95 -10.97
CA ASN A 334 0.07 -15.64 -11.44
C ASN A 334 -1.07 -15.15 -10.52
N SER A 335 -0.97 -13.95 -9.95
CA SER A 335 -1.95 -13.44 -8.97
C SER A 335 -3.36 -13.24 -9.56
N ALA A 336 -3.47 -13.17 -10.89
CA ALA A 336 -4.75 -13.21 -11.61
C ALA A 336 -5.57 -14.52 -11.46
N PHE A 337 -5.07 -15.53 -10.74
CA PHE A 337 -5.81 -16.77 -10.43
C PHE A 337 -6.64 -16.71 -9.13
N LEU A 338 -6.68 -15.56 -8.45
CA LEU A 338 -7.60 -15.27 -7.35
C LEU A 338 -9.01 -14.97 -7.90
N GLU A 339 -9.79 -16.02 -8.20
CA GLU A 339 -11.20 -15.87 -8.56
C GLU A 339 -12.10 -15.62 -7.33
N HIS A 340 -13.30 -15.11 -7.57
CA HIS A 340 -14.20 -14.59 -6.53
C HIS A 340 -14.56 -15.62 -5.46
N PHE A 341 -14.75 -15.15 -4.22
CA PHE A 341 -15.27 -15.94 -3.10
C PHE A 341 -16.69 -16.45 -3.36
N PRO A 342 -16.93 -17.77 -3.41
CA PRO A 342 -18.24 -18.36 -3.18
C PRO A 342 -18.40 -18.60 -1.68
N GLN A 343 -19.36 -17.91 -1.05
CA GLN A 343 -19.90 -18.30 0.25
C GLN A 343 -20.66 -19.62 0.10
N ALA A 344 -20.13 -20.71 0.66
CA ALA A 344 -20.87 -21.94 1.00
C ALA A 344 -19.93 -22.94 1.71
N ALA A 345 -20.07 -23.11 3.04
CA ALA A 345 -19.64 -24.30 3.79
C ALA A 345 -19.99 -24.28 5.30
N LEU A 346 -20.43 -23.16 5.87
CA LEU A 346 -21.13 -23.17 7.17
C LEU A 346 -22.63 -23.43 6.93
N ARG A 347 -23.26 -24.16 7.85
CA ARG A 347 -24.66 -24.62 7.70
C ARG A 347 -25.62 -23.47 7.95
N GLN A 348 -26.72 -23.43 7.20
CA GLN A 348 -27.89 -22.63 7.56
C GLN A 348 -28.37 -23.00 8.97
N ARG A 349 -28.30 -22.03 9.88
CA ARG A 349 -29.47 -21.62 10.66
C ARG A 349 -29.80 -20.22 10.14
N ASP A 350 -31.03 -20.00 9.70
CA ASP A 350 -31.36 -18.80 8.92
C ASP A 350 -31.51 -17.55 9.81
N SER A 351 -31.11 -16.39 9.25
CA SER A 351 -31.36 -15.03 9.73
C SER A 351 -31.21 -14.76 11.24
N CYS A 352 -29.99 -14.38 11.64
CA CYS A 352 -29.78 -13.40 12.71
C CYS A 352 -28.92 -12.27 12.15
N ASN A 353 -29.34 -11.02 12.32
CA ASN A 353 -28.63 -9.88 11.75
C ASN A 353 -27.42 -9.50 12.61
N ASP A 354 -27.54 -9.68 13.92
CA ASP A 354 -26.58 -9.25 14.95
C ASP A 354 -25.38 -10.21 15.08
N GLN A 355 -24.94 -10.79 13.96
CA GLN A 355 -23.91 -11.84 13.92
C GLN A 355 -22.52 -11.34 14.35
N GLU A 356 -22.26 -10.03 14.27
CA GLU A 356 -21.05 -9.41 14.80
C GLU A 356 -21.09 -9.33 16.34
N ILE A 357 -22.22 -8.87 16.91
CA ILE A 357 -22.51 -8.89 18.35
C ILE A 357 -22.46 -10.32 18.91
N ASN A 358 -22.93 -11.32 18.14
CA ASN A 358 -22.76 -12.74 18.49
C ASN A 358 -21.28 -13.13 18.60
N ASN A 359 -20.44 -12.75 17.63
CA ASN A 359 -19.02 -13.10 17.65
C ASN A 359 -18.29 -12.50 18.87
N ASP A 360 -18.57 -11.23 19.20
CA ASP A 360 -17.99 -10.57 20.38
C ASP A 360 -18.47 -11.20 21.69
N CYS A 361 -19.75 -11.56 21.78
CA CYS A 361 -20.30 -12.29 22.92
C CYS A 361 -19.62 -13.67 23.10
N LEU A 362 -19.46 -14.43 22.00
CA LEU A 362 -18.76 -15.71 22.00
C LEU A 362 -17.28 -15.55 22.42
N ALA A 363 -16.60 -14.48 22.00
CA ALA A 363 -15.23 -14.19 22.41
C ALA A 363 -15.10 -13.92 23.93
N VAL A 364 -16.12 -13.29 24.55
CA VAL A 364 -16.19 -13.16 26.02
C VAL A 364 -16.42 -14.52 26.69
N CYS A 365 -17.33 -15.35 26.16
CA CYS A 365 -17.56 -16.71 26.67
C CYS A 365 -16.29 -17.58 26.61
N ASP A 366 -15.53 -17.52 25.52
CA ASP A 366 -14.25 -18.22 25.36
C ASP A 366 -13.18 -17.72 26.36
N ALA A 367 -13.13 -16.41 26.61
CA ALA A 367 -12.21 -15.81 27.58
C ALA A 367 -12.53 -16.24 29.01
N ASP A 368 -13.81 -16.29 29.40
CA ASP A 368 -14.22 -16.77 30.71
C ASP A 368 -14.05 -18.29 30.86
N TYR A 369 -14.28 -19.09 29.81
CA TYR A 369 -13.91 -20.50 29.80
C TYR A 369 -12.41 -20.73 30.00
N PHE A 370 -11.56 -19.92 29.35
CA PHE A 370 -10.11 -19.95 29.55
C PHE A 370 -9.72 -19.59 30.99
N ASN A 371 -10.36 -18.57 31.58
CA ASN A 371 -10.13 -18.18 32.98
C ASN A 371 -10.64 -19.24 33.98
N CYS A 372 -11.78 -19.88 33.72
CA CYS A 372 -12.33 -20.95 34.55
C CYS A 372 -11.41 -22.20 34.52
N SER A 373 -11.15 -22.72 33.31
CA SER A 373 -10.36 -23.94 33.11
C SER A 373 -8.92 -23.84 33.61
N LYS A 374 -8.31 -22.65 33.55
CA LYS A 374 -6.97 -22.34 34.11
C LYS A 374 -6.85 -22.61 35.62
N ASN A 375 -7.95 -22.61 36.36
CA ASN A 375 -8.00 -22.81 37.81
C ASN A 375 -8.52 -24.21 38.22
N CYS A 376 -8.74 -25.13 37.27
CA CYS A 376 -9.31 -26.45 37.56
C CYS A 376 -8.28 -27.55 37.82
N GLU A 377 -8.39 -28.19 39.00
CA GLU A 377 -7.53 -29.32 39.40
C GLU A 377 -8.11 -30.72 39.09
N ASN A 378 -9.39 -30.83 38.67
CA ASN A 378 -10.05 -32.12 38.44
C ASN A 378 -11.11 -32.09 37.33
N SER A 379 -11.51 -33.27 36.85
CA SER A 379 -12.44 -33.45 35.73
C SER A 379 -13.85 -32.90 35.95
N ASP A 380 -14.34 -32.89 37.19
CA ASP A 380 -15.66 -32.29 37.49
C ASP A 380 -15.63 -30.76 37.48
N CYS A 381 -14.47 -30.15 37.74
CA CYS A 381 -14.26 -28.71 37.55
C CYS A 381 -14.25 -28.36 36.06
N PHE A 382 -13.47 -29.08 35.23
CA PHE A 382 -13.48 -28.86 33.77
C PHE A 382 -14.87 -29.09 33.16
N ARG A 383 -15.62 -30.08 33.63
CA ARG A 383 -17.01 -30.30 33.21
C ARG A 383 -17.92 -29.13 33.56
N LYS A 384 -17.76 -28.50 34.74
CA LYS A 384 -18.52 -27.29 35.10
C LYS A 384 -18.18 -26.09 34.23
N CYS A 385 -16.90 -25.80 33.99
CA CYS A 385 -16.52 -24.73 33.06
C CYS A 385 -17.12 -24.97 31.65
N ALA A 386 -17.19 -26.23 31.21
CA ALA A 386 -17.80 -26.60 29.94
C ALA A 386 -19.35 -26.50 29.95
N GLU A 387 -20.00 -26.75 31.09
CA GLU A 387 -21.44 -26.52 31.28
C GLU A 387 -21.77 -25.01 31.35
N GLU A 388 -20.87 -24.20 31.91
CA GLU A 388 -20.99 -22.74 32.06
C GLU A 388 -20.74 -21.99 30.74
N VAL A 389 -19.73 -22.37 29.94
CA VAL A 389 -19.49 -21.74 28.61
C VAL A 389 -20.63 -22.01 27.64
N ILE A 390 -21.18 -23.25 27.61
CA ILE A 390 -22.33 -23.58 26.76
C ILE A 390 -23.57 -22.76 27.16
N ALA A 391 -23.75 -22.45 28.44
CA ALA A 391 -24.82 -21.55 28.88
C ALA A 391 -24.59 -20.11 28.39
N CYS A 392 -23.34 -19.62 28.43
CA CYS A 392 -22.95 -18.31 27.89
C CYS A 392 -23.22 -18.22 26.37
N GLU A 393 -22.70 -19.17 25.58
CA GLU A 393 -22.89 -19.28 24.13
C GLU A 393 -24.37 -19.30 23.72
N ASN A 394 -25.23 -19.97 24.50
CA ASN A 394 -26.67 -20.01 24.24
C ASN A 394 -27.38 -18.69 24.52
N SER A 395 -26.93 -17.95 25.55
CA SER A 395 -27.52 -16.69 26.00
C SER A 395 -27.13 -15.45 25.18
N CYS A 396 -26.08 -15.56 24.36
CA CYS A 396 -25.68 -14.51 23.43
C CYS A 396 -26.78 -14.20 22.39
N PRO A 397 -26.87 -12.97 21.86
CA PRO A 397 -27.62 -12.67 20.64
C PRO A 397 -27.20 -13.64 19.52
N CYS A 398 -28.15 -14.13 18.71
CA CYS A 398 -28.01 -15.23 17.75
C CYS A 398 -27.72 -16.63 18.35
N GLY A 399 -27.61 -16.73 19.68
CA GLY A 399 -27.48 -17.97 20.43
C GLY A 399 -28.75 -18.83 20.42
N ALA A 400 -28.77 -19.92 21.19
CA ALA A 400 -29.93 -20.81 21.25
C ALA A 400 -31.13 -20.20 22.00
N ASP A 401 -30.89 -19.29 22.94
CA ASP A 401 -31.93 -18.64 23.75
C ASP A 401 -32.39 -17.30 23.13
N CYS A 402 -31.57 -16.68 22.28
CA CYS A 402 -31.83 -15.41 21.58
C CYS A 402 -31.70 -15.54 20.04
N PRO A 403 -32.49 -16.40 19.37
CA PRO A 403 -32.19 -16.88 18.02
C PRO A 403 -32.27 -15.84 16.90
N THR A 404 -33.05 -14.76 17.04
CA THR A 404 -33.08 -13.62 16.11
C THR A 404 -32.28 -12.41 16.60
N GLY A 405 -31.49 -12.59 17.67
CA GLY A 405 -30.51 -11.61 18.15
C GLY A 405 -31.08 -10.62 19.16
N CYS A 406 -30.66 -9.36 19.03
CA CYS A 406 -31.07 -8.24 19.87
C CYS A 406 -32.58 -7.93 19.74
N VAL A 407 -33.24 -8.44 18.70
CA VAL A 407 -34.71 -8.42 18.54
C VAL A 407 -35.41 -9.30 19.59
N ASP A 408 -34.88 -10.49 19.90
CA ASP A 408 -35.41 -11.38 20.95
C ASP A 408 -34.93 -10.96 22.35
N CYS A 409 -33.69 -10.44 22.45
CA CYS A 409 -33.01 -10.17 23.72
C CYS A 409 -32.51 -8.72 23.86
N PRO A 410 -33.40 -7.70 23.83
CA PRO A 410 -33.02 -6.29 23.92
C PRO A 410 -32.49 -5.86 25.30
N GLU A 411 -32.70 -6.66 26.36
CA GLU A 411 -32.07 -6.44 27.67
C GLU A 411 -30.67 -7.12 27.78
N HIS A 412 -30.17 -7.76 26.71
CA HIS A 412 -28.80 -8.26 26.70
C HIS A 412 -27.79 -7.09 26.67
N PRO A 413 -26.73 -7.07 27.50
CA PRO A 413 -25.86 -5.89 27.67
C PRO A 413 -25.13 -5.36 26.42
N LEU A 414 -25.16 -6.10 25.30
CA LEU A 414 -24.54 -5.71 24.02
C LEU A 414 -25.56 -5.14 23.01
N CYS A 415 -26.85 -5.07 23.35
CA CYS A 415 -27.94 -4.74 22.42
C CYS A 415 -28.47 -3.30 22.56
N ALA A 416 -27.58 -2.31 22.73
CA ALA A 416 -27.95 -0.93 23.01
C ALA A 416 -27.79 0.01 21.79
N ASP A 417 -28.91 0.31 21.13
CA ASP A 417 -29.18 1.39 20.16
C ASP A 417 -28.04 1.83 19.18
N GLU A 418 -28.01 1.23 17.98
CA GLU A 418 -27.06 1.54 16.90
C GLU A 418 -27.39 2.79 16.04
N CYS A 419 -28.42 3.57 16.39
CA CYS A 419 -28.92 4.67 15.51
C CYS A 419 -28.23 6.02 15.72
N GLU A 420 -27.49 6.19 16.82
CA GLU A 420 -26.65 7.39 17.04
C GLU A 420 -25.43 7.34 16.11
N ASP A 421 -25.08 8.46 15.47
CA ASP A 421 -24.00 8.56 14.48
C ASP A 421 -24.02 7.55 13.31
N ALA A 422 -25.20 7.12 12.84
CA ALA A 422 -25.38 6.13 11.76
C ALA A 422 -24.59 6.39 10.45
N GLN A 423 -24.11 7.62 10.17
CA GLN A 423 -23.20 7.91 9.04
C GLN A 423 -21.78 7.32 9.23
N LEU A 424 -21.41 6.98 10.47
CA LEU A 424 -20.07 6.59 10.91
C LEU A 424 -20.01 5.14 11.43
N ASN A 425 -21.04 4.66 12.13
CA ASN A 425 -21.11 3.28 12.65
C ASN A 425 -22.01 2.37 11.80
N ASN A 426 -23.25 2.73 11.48
CA ASN A 426 -24.20 1.86 10.78
C ASN A 426 -23.86 1.68 9.28
N ASP A 427 -23.25 0.54 8.93
CA ASP A 427 -22.82 0.25 7.55
C ASP A 427 -23.99 0.08 6.57
N ASP A 428 -25.16 -0.42 7.00
CA ASP A 428 -26.36 -0.53 6.15
C ASP A 428 -26.90 0.84 5.71
N TYR A 429 -26.90 1.83 6.60
CA TYR A 429 -27.24 3.21 6.25
C TYR A 429 -26.25 3.79 5.23
N LYS A 430 -24.93 3.60 5.45
CA LYS A 430 -23.90 4.03 4.50
C LYS A 430 -24.08 3.36 3.14
N ILE A 431 -24.36 2.05 3.10
CA ILE A 431 -24.59 1.30 1.87
C ILE A 431 -25.82 1.82 1.13
N CYS A 432 -26.94 2.02 1.83
CA CYS A 432 -28.18 2.53 1.24
C CYS A 432 -28.03 3.97 0.71
N LEU A 433 -27.40 4.86 1.49
CA LEU A 433 -27.10 6.23 1.09
C LEU A 433 -26.20 6.28 -0.17
N ASN A 434 -25.14 5.47 -0.21
CA ASN A 434 -24.26 5.41 -1.39
C ASN A 434 -24.96 4.79 -2.60
N ALA A 435 -25.84 3.79 -2.42
CA ALA A 435 -26.63 3.22 -3.50
C ALA A 435 -27.61 4.25 -4.11
N ALA A 436 -28.29 5.04 -3.27
CA ALA A 436 -29.14 6.13 -3.73
C ALA A 436 -28.35 7.19 -4.52
N ILE A 437 -27.17 7.58 -4.02
CA ILE A 437 -26.27 8.54 -4.71
C ILE A 437 -25.79 7.98 -6.06
N TYR A 438 -25.51 6.68 -6.15
CA TYR A 438 -25.06 6.01 -7.37
C TYR A 438 -26.17 5.94 -8.44
N GLU A 439 -27.40 5.58 -8.07
CA GLU A 439 -28.54 5.59 -8.98
C GLU A 439 -28.91 7.01 -9.43
N LEU A 440 -28.76 8.02 -8.56
CA LEU A 440 -28.87 9.44 -8.93
C LEU A 440 -27.83 9.82 -9.99
N ASP A 441 -26.56 9.46 -9.80
CA ASP A 441 -25.47 9.72 -10.75
C ASP A 441 -25.71 9.05 -12.11
N ILE A 442 -26.16 7.79 -12.14
CA ILE A 442 -26.58 7.11 -13.38
C ILE A 442 -27.75 7.84 -14.06
N CYS A 443 -28.77 8.23 -13.29
CA CYS A 443 -29.95 8.90 -13.82
C CYS A 443 -29.59 10.27 -14.43
N LEU A 444 -28.77 11.07 -13.73
CA LEU A 444 -28.28 12.35 -14.24
C LEU A 444 -27.35 12.21 -15.46
N LYS A 445 -26.54 11.14 -15.53
CA LYS A 445 -25.68 10.83 -16.69
C LYS A 445 -26.44 10.31 -17.92
N THR A 446 -27.63 9.75 -17.73
CA THR A 446 -28.47 9.21 -18.81
C THR A 446 -29.59 10.16 -19.24
N CYS A 447 -29.91 11.17 -18.43
CA CYS A 447 -30.83 12.24 -18.80
C CYS A 447 -30.33 13.11 -19.96
N THR A 448 -31.25 13.48 -20.84
CA THR A 448 -31.10 14.67 -21.69
C THR A 448 -31.15 15.93 -20.83
N PRO A 449 -30.56 17.06 -21.26
CA PRO A 449 -30.50 18.31 -20.48
C PRO A 449 -31.85 19.07 -20.38
N GLU A 450 -32.97 18.35 -20.35
CA GLU A 450 -34.30 18.89 -20.09
C GLU A 450 -34.62 18.81 -18.59
N ILE A 451 -35.07 19.93 -18.02
CA ILE A 451 -35.27 20.11 -16.57
C ILE A 451 -36.18 19.03 -15.94
N GLY A 452 -37.20 18.56 -16.69
CA GLY A 452 -38.09 17.50 -16.22
C GLY A 452 -37.40 16.16 -15.96
N CYS A 453 -36.33 15.84 -16.71
CA CYS A 453 -35.58 14.60 -16.53
C CYS A 453 -34.79 14.63 -15.22
N HIS A 454 -33.98 15.67 -15.00
CA HIS A 454 -33.21 15.82 -13.76
C HIS A 454 -34.12 15.89 -12.52
N ASN A 455 -35.26 16.61 -12.59
CA ASN A 455 -36.21 16.63 -11.47
C ASN A 455 -36.71 15.22 -11.11
N SER A 456 -37.03 14.38 -12.10
CA SER A 456 -37.44 12.99 -11.84
C SER A 456 -36.33 12.13 -11.22
N CYS A 457 -35.05 12.38 -11.55
CA CYS A 457 -33.91 11.74 -10.89
C CYS A 457 -33.80 12.13 -9.42
N TYR A 458 -33.96 13.43 -9.09
CA TYR A 458 -33.92 13.89 -7.69
C TYR A 458 -35.14 13.42 -6.89
N GLU A 459 -36.34 13.36 -7.48
CA GLU A 459 -37.52 12.75 -6.83
C GLU A 459 -37.32 11.26 -6.53
N ASN A 460 -36.76 10.50 -7.48
CA ASN A 460 -36.43 9.08 -7.30
C ASN A 460 -35.35 8.88 -6.21
N TYR A 461 -34.29 9.68 -6.23
CA TYR A 461 -33.26 9.71 -5.18
C TYR A 461 -33.84 9.97 -3.79
N THR A 462 -34.73 10.97 -3.66
CA THR A 462 -35.40 11.26 -2.38
C THR A 462 -36.27 10.09 -1.92
N GLN A 463 -36.96 9.38 -2.82
CA GLN A 463 -37.70 8.17 -2.46
C GLN A 463 -36.79 7.01 -2.03
N MET A 464 -35.60 6.86 -2.62
CA MET A 464 -34.61 5.87 -2.16
C MET A 464 -34.07 6.21 -0.77
N LEU A 465 -33.78 7.48 -0.47
CA LEU A 465 -33.35 7.90 0.87
C LEU A 465 -34.38 7.58 1.95
N PHE A 466 -35.68 7.80 1.69
CA PHE A 466 -36.76 7.47 2.62
C PHE A 466 -36.93 5.96 2.90
N LEU A 467 -36.22 5.09 2.18
CA LEU A 467 -36.18 3.64 2.41
C LEU A 467 -34.91 3.17 3.14
N CYS A 468 -33.97 4.07 3.44
CA CYS A 468 -32.77 3.73 4.20
C CYS A 468 -33.04 3.66 5.71
N PRO A 469 -32.35 2.78 6.46
CA PRO A 469 -32.45 2.76 7.92
C PRO A 469 -32.00 4.10 8.53
N CYS A 470 -32.37 4.38 9.78
CA CYS A 470 -31.98 5.58 10.55
C CYS A 470 -32.40 6.97 9.98
N ILE A 471 -32.85 7.08 8.72
CA ILE A 471 -33.06 8.35 8.01
C ILE A 471 -34.06 9.30 8.71
N GLU A 472 -35.15 8.77 9.26
CA GLU A 472 -36.18 9.58 9.93
C GLU A 472 -35.68 10.18 11.27
N GLN A 473 -34.68 9.56 11.90
CA GLN A 473 -34.21 9.96 13.24
C GLN A 473 -33.11 11.04 13.19
N GLN A 474 -32.22 11.00 12.19
CA GLN A 474 -31.12 11.98 12.04
C GLN A 474 -31.59 13.44 11.96
N THR A 475 -32.85 13.69 11.60
CA THR A 475 -33.47 15.02 11.58
C THR A 475 -33.69 15.68 12.95
N THR A 476 -33.47 14.98 14.07
CA THR A 476 -34.09 15.37 15.37
C THR A 476 -33.12 15.67 16.52
N THR A 477 -31.91 15.12 16.52
CA THR A 477 -31.06 15.11 17.72
C THR A 477 -29.82 16.00 17.60
N THR A 478 -29.82 17.11 18.33
CA THR A 478 -28.65 17.98 18.53
C THR A 478 -28.13 17.78 19.95
N THR A 479 -26.81 17.58 20.16
CA THR A 479 -25.95 18.22 21.22
C THR A 479 -24.70 17.39 21.60
N GLN A 480 -23.52 18.01 21.46
CA GLN A 480 -22.22 17.73 22.15
C GLN A 480 -21.56 16.34 22.02
N ILE A 481 -20.58 16.28 21.11
CA ILE A 481 -19.53 15.24 21.04
C ILE A 481 -18.46 15.51 22.10
N SER A 482 -17.84 14.44 22.63
CA SER A 482 -16.57 14.50 23.37
C SER A 482 -15.62 13.42 22.83
N THR A 483 -14.56 13.82 22.13
CA THR A 483 -13.61 12.91 21.46
C THR A 483 -12.60 12.29 22.45
N THR A 484 -12.06 11.11 22.08
CA THR A 484 -10.83 10.57 22.67
C THR A 484 -10.00 9.94 21.54
N THR A 485 -8.90 10.58 21.18
CA THR A 485 -8.13 10.28 19.96
C THR A 485 -6.96 9.32 20.27
N THR A 486 -6.57 8.47 19.31
CA THR A 486 -5.36 7.63 19.42
C THR A 486 -4.26 8.25 18.57
N GLU A 487 -3.25 8.80 19.22
CA GLU A 487 -2.21 9.64 18.60
C GLU A 487 -1.29 8.84 17.66
N ILE A 488 -1.15 9.30 16.41
CA ILE A 488 0.04 9.04 15.60
C ILE A 488 1.02 10.16 15.96
N SER A 489 2.12 9.84 16.64
CA SER A 489 3.09 10.87 17.05
C SER A 489 3.55 11.71 15.83
N PRO A 490 3.46 13.04 15.87
CA PRO A 490 3.82 13.90 14.74
C PRO A 490 5.31 13.78 14.40
N ILE A 491 5.67 14.13 13.16
CA ILE A 491 7.07 14.22 12.76
C ILE A 491 7.66 15.46 13.42
N GLU A 492 8.55 15.26 14.40
CA GLU A 492 9.27 16.34 15.06
C GLU A 492 10.01 17.23 14.03
N PRO A 493 9.89 18.56 14.09
CA PRO A 493 10.52 19.46 13.11
C PRO A 493 12.05 19.29 13.00
N SER A 494 12.73 18.77 14.03
CA SER A 494 14.16 18.46 14.01
C SER A 494 14.55 17.29 13.10
N ASP A 495 13.62 16.39 12.78
CA ASP A 495 13.86 15.26 11.86
C ASP A 495 13.55 15.63 10.39
N VAL A 496 12.98 16.81 10.14
CA VAL A 496 12.69 17.32 8.80
C VAL A 496 13.91 18.03 8.22
N PHE A 497 14.40 17.56 7.05
CA PHE A 497 15.44 18.24 6.28
C PHE A 497 14.93 18.59 4.88
N ILE A 498 15.12 19.85 4.48
CA ILE A 498 14.65 20.40 3.21
C ILE A 498 15.87 20.84 2.41
N LEU A 499 16.09 20.21 1.26
CA LEU A 499 17.02 20.70 0.24
C LEU A 499 16.38 21.89 -0.48
N VAL A 500 17.11 23.00 -0.49
CA VAL A 500 16.79 24.22 -1.22
C VAL A 500 17.80 24.34 -2.37
N ILE A 501 17.32 24.32 -3.61
CA ILE A 501 18.14 24.57 -4.82
C ILE A 501 17.69 25.91 -5.43
N PRO A 502 18.40 27.02 -5.16
CA PRO A 502 18.07 28.32 -5.70
C PRO A 502 18.69 28.55 -7.09
N ASN A 503 18.56 29.77 -7.60
CA ASN A 503 19.36 30.32 -8.68
C ASN A 503 20.27 31.41 -8.08
N PRO A 504 21.61 31.26 -8.06
CA PRO A 504 22.39 30.17 -8.66
C PRO A 504 22.37 28.85 -7.85
N VAL A 505 22.70 27.73 -8.50
CA VAL A 505 22.62 26.39 -7.86
C VAL A 505 23.81 26.05 -6.95
N ASP A 506 24.95 26.74 -7.08
CA ASP A 506 26.08 26.62 -6.13
C ASP A 506 25.81 27.27 -4.76
N GLU A 507 24.68 27.99 -4.63
CA GLU A 507 24.16 28.54 -3.37
C GLU A 507 23.09 27.64 -2.73
N SER A 508 23.03 26.36 -3.12
CA SER A 508 22.13 25.35 -2.54
C SER A 508 22.48 24.99 -1.09
N TYR A 509 21.47 24.62 -0.32
CA TYR A 509 21.63 24.26 1.09
C TYR A 509 20.54 23.28 1.60
N LEU A 510 20.86 22.55 2.66
CA LEU A 510 19.90 21.89 3.53
C LEU A 510 19.47 22.85 4.65
N GLN A 511 18.19 22.85 4.97
CA GLN A 511 17.56 23.54 6.10
C GLN A 511 16.85 22.49 6.96
N SER A 512 17.08 22.47 8.29
CA SER A 512 16.24 21.66 9.19
C SER A 512 14.95 22.40 9.58
N GLY A 513 13.88 21.65 9.84
CA GLY A 513 12.54 22.17 10.10
C GLY A 513 12.36 22.83 11.48
N ASP A 514 13.26 22.54 12.41
CA ASP A 514 13.40 23.23 13.71
C ASP A 514 14.26 24.50 13.63
N GLY A 515 14.92 24.75 12.48
CA GLY A 515 15.89 25.84 12.31
C GLY A 515 17.25 25.66 13.00
N SER A 516 17.52 24.49 13.62
CA SER A 516 18.79 24.27 14.33
C SER A 516 20.01 24.12 13.41
N SER A 517 19.80 23.84 12.12
CA SER A 517 20.87 23.67 11.15
C SER A 517 20.55 24.25 9.76
N GLN A 518 21.55 24.90 9.18
CA GLN A 518 21.58 25.26 7.76
C GLN A 518 22.97 24.92 7.21
N ILE A 519 23.04 24.05 6.19
CA ILE A 519 24.28 23.43 5.72
C ILE A 519 24.36 23.51 4.20
N SER A 520 25.47 24.00 3.64
CA SER A 520 25.67 24.08 2.19
C SER A 520 25.59 22.71 1.51
N ALA A 521 24.95 22.66 0.34
CA ALA A 521 24.80 21.46 -0.48
C ALA A 521 25.39 21.69 -1.89
N THR A 522 26.14 20.71 -2.40
CA THR A 522 26.78 20.75 -3.71
C THR A 522 25.88 20.10 -4.77
N ILE A 523 25.19 20.93 -5.56
CA ILE A 523 24.36 20.47 -6.69
C ILE A 523 25.11 20.69 -8.01
N ASN A 524 25.38 19.60 -8.73
CA ASN A 524 26.00 19.64 -10.05
C ASN A 524 24.96 19.95 -11.12
N ALA A 525 25.22 20.93 -11.98
CA ALA A 525 24.38 21.28 -13.13
C ALA A 525 25.22 21.72 -14.34
N PRO A 526 24.67 21.71 -15.56
CA PRO A 526 25.40 22.14 -16.77
C PRO A 526 25.84 23.62 -16.75
N GLU A 527 25.06 24.48 -16.09
CA GLU A 527 25.34 25.90 -15.86
C GLU A 527 24.89 26.28 -14.45
N ASN A 528 25.48 27.30 -13.84
CA ASN A 528 25.13 27.70 -12.47
C ASN A 528 23.71 28.31 -12.36
N ASN A 529 23.15 28.76 -13.49
CA ASN A 529 21.83 29.38 -13.61
C ASN A 529 20.69 28.38 -13.87
N TYR A 530 20.93 27.07 -13.75
CA TYR A 530 20.08 26.05 -14.37
C TYR A 530 18.65 25.97 -13.78
N ALA A 531 18.45 26.43 -12.55
CA ALA A 531 17.14 26.57 -11.91
C ALA A 531 16.38 27.87 -12.28
N ASP A 532 17.01 28.84 -12.96
CA ASP A 532 16.42 30.17 -13.24
C ASP A 532 15.04 30.07 -13.92
N ASN A 533 14.00 30.52 -13.21
CA ASN A 533 12.61 30.52 -13.64
C ASN A 533 12.03 29.13 -13.99
N ALA A 534 12.65 28.03 -13.51
CA ALA A 534 12.13 26.68 -13.67
C ALA A 534 11.10 26.34 -12.57
N ALA A 535 10.02 25.64 -12.92
CA ALA A 535 9.13 25.03 -11.92
C ALA A 535 9.59 23.62 -11.58
N TYR A 536 9.20 23.09 -10.42
CA TYR A 536 9.61 21.78 -9.94
C TYR A 536 8.42 20.96 -9.43
N ALA A 537 8.53 19.63 -9.51
CA ALA A 537 7.57 18.69 -8.93
C ALA A 537 8.18 17.28 -8.85
N LEU A 538 7.45 16.33 -8.24
CA LEU A 538 7.89 14.94 -8.09
C LEU A 538 7.21 14.02 -9.10
N VAL A 539 8.00 13.16 -9.74
CA VAL A 539 7.50 12.06 -10.59
C VAL A 539 8.06 10.75 -10.06
N ASN A 540 7.19 9.85 -9.60
CA ASN A 540 7.54 8.58 -8.96
C ASN A 540 8.61 8.74 -7.86
N GLY A 541 8.41 9.73 -6.98
CA GLY A 541 9.32 10.07 -5.88
C GLY A 541 10.59 10.85 -6.27
N LYS A 542 10.89 11.02 -7.58
CA LYS A 542 12.08 11.75 -8.04
C LYS A 542 11.79 13.21 -8.35
N LEU A 543 12.65 14.09 -7.84
CA LEU A 543 12.62 15.53 -8.12
C LEU A 543 12.96 15.82 -9.59
N HIS A 544 12.06 16.55 -10.25
CA HIS A 544 12.25 17.06 -11.61
C HIS A 544 12.06 18.58 -11.66
N ILE A 545 12.82 19.24 -12.53
CA ILE A 545 12.65 20.65 -12.88
C ILE A 545 12.26 20.80 -14.36
N PHE A 546 11.40 21.77 -14.64
CA PHE A 546 10.69 21.95 -15.91
C PHE A 546 10.87 23.37 -16.43
N GLY A 547 11.17 23.52 -17.71
CA GLY A 547 11.29 24.81 -18.39
C GLY A 547 12.36 25.73 -17.80
N GLY A 548 12.07 27.03 -17.73
CA GLY A 548 12.97 28.06 -17.22
C GLY A 548 13.75 28.82 -18.28
N ARG A 549 14.43 29.88 -17.85
CA ARG A 549 14.80 31.05 -18.67
C ARG A 549 15.62 30.71 -19.92
N TYR A 550 16.62 29.85 -19.75
CA TYR A 550 17.62 29.53 -20.77
C TYR A 550 17.18 28.39 -21.70
N ASN A 551 16.26 27.53 -21.25
CA ASN A 551 15.79 26.36 -21.99
C ASN A 551 14.34 26.06 -21.60
N GLY A 552 13.39 26.84 -22.12
CA GLY A 552 11.97 26.76 -21.76
C GLY A 552 11.28 25.43 -22.11
N LYS A 553 12.01 24.48 -22.73
CA LYS A 553 11.53 23.13 -23.03
C LYS A 553 12.26 22.02 -22.27
N LYS A 554 13.23 22.33 -21.40
CA LYS A 554 13.95 21.28 -20.65
C LYS A 554 13.03 20.55 -19.69
N ILE A 555 13.31 19.26 -19.53
CA ILE A 555 12.92 18.47 -18.37
C ILE A 555 14.23 17.91 -17.84
N ALA A 556 14.55 18.17 -16.58
CA ALA A 556 15.75 17.65 -15.94
C ALA A 556 15.40 17.01 -14.61
N ARG A 557 16.16 15.98 -14.21
CA ARG A 557 15.93 15.19 -13.00
C ARG A 557 17.15 15.26 -12.09
N LEU A 558 16.93 15.36 -10.78
CA LEU A 558 18.01 15.19 -9.81
C LEU A 558 18.26 13.69 -9.61
N ASP A 559 19.44 13.22 -10.00
CA ASP A 559 19.99 11.92 -9.61
C ASP A 559 21.41 12.16 -9.08
N ASP A 560 21.81 11.50 -7.99
CA ASP A 560 23.18 11.54 -7.45
C ASP A 560 23.77 12.97 -7.39
N CYS A 561 23.01 13.88 -6.77
CA CYS A 561 23.34 15.31 -6.62
C CYS A 561 23.62 16.05 -7.95
N THR A 562 23.06 15.56 -9.06
CA THR A 562 23.31 16.06 -10.41
C THR A 562 21.99 16.27 -11.17
N LEU A 563 21.79 17.47 -11.72
CA LEU A 563 20.60 17.83 -12.51
C LEU A 563 20.78 17.42 -13.98
N ASN A 564 20.40 16.17 -14.28
CA ASN A 564 20.54 15.54 -15.60
C ASN A 564 19.38 15.94 -16.53
N GLU A 565 19.67 16.54 -17.70
CA GLU A 565 18.63 16.81 -18.71
C GLU A 565 18.16 15.51 -19.38
N LEU A 566 16.84 15.34 -19.48
CA LEU A 566 16.22 14.20 -20.15
C LEU A 566 16.07 14.45 -21.66
N THR A 567 15.94 13.37 -22.42
CA THR A 567 15.71 13.43 -23.88
C THR A 567 14.29 13.88 -24.24
N VAL A 568 13.32 13.60 -23.36
CA VAL A 568 11.94 14.08 -23.42
C VAL A 568 11.87 15.57 -23.03
N ARG A 569 10.98 16.31 -23.69
CA ARG A 569 10.89 17.78 -23.60
C ARG A 569 9.44 18.23 -23.47
N LEU A 570 9.23 19.48 -23.04
CA LEU A 570 7.92 20.13 -23.08
C LEU A 570 7.53 20.49 -24.53
N ASN A 571 6.23 20.41 -24.84
CA ASN A 571 5.67 20.78 -26.13
C ASN A 571 5.62 22.31 -26.29
N GLU A 572 5.39 23.06 -25.21
CA GLU A 572 5.42 24.54 -25.20
C GLU A 572 6.71 25.12 -24.61
N GLU A 573 7.06 26.36 -24.98
CA GLU A 573 8.28 27.02 -24.51
C GLU A 573 8.03 27.88 -23.25
N ARG A 574 8.14 27.24 -22.08
CA ARG A 574 7.81 27.80 -20.76
C ARG A 574 9.06 28.38 -20.08
N ARG A 575 9.48 29.58 -20.52
CA ARG A 575 10.70 30.26 -20.01
C ARG A 575 10.57 30.91 -18.62
N SER A 576 9.36 31.25 -18.19
CA SER A 576 9.06 31.89 -16.90
C SER A 576 7.55 31.89 -16.64
N GLY A 577 7.13 32.07 -15.39
CA GLY A 577 5.71 32.17 -15.02
C GLY A 577 4.88 30.92 -15.27
N LEU A 578 5.55 29.77 -15.31
CA LEU A 578 4.96 28.45 -15.32
C LEU A 578 4.81 27.91 -13.89
N ALA A 579 3.95 26.92 -13.70
CA ALA A 579 3.83 26.15 -12.46
C ALA A 579 3.87 24.64 -12.77
N ALA A 580 4.30 23.84 -11.80
CA ALA A 580 4.31 22.38 -11.89
C ALA A 580 3.71 21.79 -10.60
N LEU A 581 2.95 20.70 -10.73
CA LEU A 581 2.27 20.04 -9.61
C LEU A 581 2.28 18.52 -9.79
N SER A 582 2.67 17.80 -8.74
CA SER A 582 2.55 16.34 -8.65
C SER A 582 1.07 15.93 -8.63
N ILE A 583 0.65 15.07 -9.56
CA ILE A 583 -0.73 14.57 -9.69
C ILE A 583 -0.77 13.04 -9.74
N GLU A 584 -1.96 12.45 -9.61
CA GLU A 584 -2.15 10.98 -9.57
C GLU A 584 -1.24 10.29 -8.53
N ASN A 585 -1.18 10.85 -7.31
CA ASN A 585 -0.30 10.45 -6.22
C ASN A 585 1.18 10.43 -6.64
N GLY A 586 1.62 11.47 -7.36
CA GLY A 586 3.00 11.64 -7.83
C GLY A 586 3.39 10.76 -9.01
N LYS A 587 2.46 10.01 -9.63
CA LYS A 587 2.74 9.18 -10.82
C LYS A 587 2.97 10.03 -12.08
N LYS A 588 2.43 11.25 -12.11
CA LYS A 588 2.59 12.23 -13.19
C LYS A 588 2.74 13.64 -12.61
N VAL A 589 3.15 14.59 -13.45
CA VAL A 589 3.16 16.02 -13.13
C VAL A 589 2.32 16.78 -14.14
N LEU A 590 1.50 17.71 -13.66
CA LEU A 590 0.86 18.76 -14.46
C LEU A 590 1.79 19.97 -14.54
N ILE A 591 2.16 20.39 -15.75
CA ILE A 591 2.94 21.61 -16.01
C ILE A 591 2.03 22.59 -16.74
N CYS A 592 1.80 23.78 -16.17
CA CYS A 592 0.91 24.80 -16.72
C CYS A 592 1.59 26.16 -16.87
N PHE A 593 0.97 27.02 -17.67
CA PHE A 593 1.24 28.46 -17.75
C PHE A 593 2.64 28.82 -18.31
N GLY A 594 2.94 30.12 -18.38
CA GLY A 594 4.10 30.64 -19.10
C GLY A 594 4.08 32.17 -19.22
N ASN A 595 5.00 32.74 -20.00
CA ASN A 595 5.28 34.19 -19.96
C ASN A 595 4.27 35.05 -20.76
N SER A 596 3.76 34.58 -21.90
CA SER A 596 3.01 35.43 -22.85
C SER A 596 1.99 34.65 -23.70
N GLY A 597 1.15 35.37 -24.45
CA GLY A 597 0.19 34.77 -25.38
C GLY A 597 -0.76 33.77 -24.72
N ASP A 598 -1.02 32.66 -25.41
CA ASP A 598 -1.91 31.58 -24.97
C ASP A 598 -1.22 30.55 -24.07
N ILE A 599 0.13 30.47 -24.06
CA ILE A 599 0.84 29.55 -23.15
C ILE A 599 0.67 29.91 -21.67
N ARG A 600 0.16 31.12 -21.37
CA ARG A 600 -0.37 31.54 -20.05
C ARG A 600 -1.62 30.77 -19.60
N LYS A 601 -2.19 29.92 -20.46
CA LYS A 601 -3.35 29.06 -20.22
C LYS A 601 -3.07 27.58 -20.43
N THR A 602 -2.22 27.23 -21.40
CA THR A 602 -2.01 25.81 -21.78
C THR A 602 -1.35 25.02 -20.66
N CYS A 603 -1.74 23.76 -20.56
CA CYS A 603 -1.20 22.78 -19.63
C CYS A 603 -0.78 21.50 -20.36
N GLU A 604 0.17 20.80 -19.75
CA GLU A 604 0.76 19.55 -20.23
C GLU A 604 0.92 18.58 -19.06
N ILE A 605 0.89 17.29 -19.33
CA ILE A 605 1.09 16.22 -18.35
C ILE A 605 2.34 15.44 -18.73
N PHE A 606 3.26 15.27 -17.77
CA PHE A 606 4.47 14.46 -17.90
C PHE A 606 4.38 13.22 -17.01
N ASP A 607 4.60 12.03 -17.58
CA ASP A 607 4.47 10.74 -16.87
C ASP A 607 5.79 10.11 -16.40
N GLY A 608 6.92 10.82 -16.59
CA GLY A 608 8.28 10.30 -16.39
C GLY A 608 8.96 9.83 -17.67
N SER A 609 8.22 9.70 -18.77
CA SER A 609 8.70 9.21 -20.07
C SER A 609 8.17 9.98 -21.28
N THR A 610 6.93 10.47 -21.22
CA THR A 610 6.25 11.23 -22.30
C THR A 610 5.59 12.50 -21.76
N THR A 611 5.43 13.50 -22.63
CA THR A 611 4.73 14.76 -22.32
C THR A 611 3.57 14.97 -23.29
N VAL A 612 2.34 15.09 -22.78
CA VAL A 612 1.12 15.27 -23.57
C VAL A 612 0.37 16.53 -23.18
N SER A 613 -0.21 17.25 -24.14
CA SER A 613 -1.07 18.41 -23.84
C SER A 613 -2.37 17.99 -23.16
N THR A 614 -2.89 18.82 -22.27
CA THR A 614 -4.21 18.66 -21.63
C THR A 614 -5.04 19.95 -21.75
N PHE A 615 -6.21 20.01 -21.10
CA PHE A 615 -7.09 21.18 -21.11
C PHE A 615 -6.36 22.46 -20.71
N ALA A 616 -6.54 23.52 -21.52
CA ALA A 616 -6.06 24.86 -21.21
C ALA A 616 -7.04 25.58 -20.28
N ALA A 617 -6.52 26.42 -19.40
CA ALA A 617 -7.29 27.22 -18.45
C ALA A 617 -8.21 28.25 -19.14
N ASP A 618 -9.35 28.51 -18.51
CA ASP A 618 -10.35 29.50 -18.93
C ASP A 618 -9.81 30.92 -18.76
N TRP A 619 -8.96 31.15 -17.76
CA TRP A 619 -8.25 32.40 -17.51
C TRP A 619 -6.73 32.18 -17.57
N THR A 620 -5.97 33.27 -17.55
CA THR A 620 -4.49 33.23 -17.61
C THR A 620 -3.92 33.25 -16.20
N HIS A 621 -3.02 32.33 -15.84
CA HIS A 621 -2.48 32.20 -14.47
C HIS A 621 -0.95 32.28 -14.42
N ARG A 622 -0.39 33.26 -15.12
CA ARG A 622 1.06 33.55 -15.05
C ARG A 622 1.41 34.04 -13.65
N GLU A 623 2.38 33.39 -13.02
CA GLU A 623 2.71 33.55 -11.58
C GLU A 623 1.49 33.27 -10.65
N GLY A 624 0.52 32.45 -11.08
CA GLY A 624 -0.69 32.08 -10.32
C GLY A 624 -0.63 30.75 -9.58
N GLY A 625 0.53 30.08 -9.59
CA GLY A 625 0.79 28.82 -8.89
C GLY A 625 -0.04 27.61 -9.38
N LEU A 626 0.22 26.46 -8.77
CA LEU A 626 -0.66 25.28 -8.80
C LEU A 626 -0.67 24.64 -7.41
N GLY A 627 -1.84 24.28 -6.92
CA GLY A 627 -2.04 23.46 -5.71
C GLY A 627 -3.13 22.42 -5.93
N LEU A 628 -3.52 21.67 -4.89
CA LEU A 628 -4.71 20.83 -4.91
C LEU A 628 -5.78 21.41 -3.98
N TYR A 629 -7.03 21.47 -4.46
CA TYR A 629 -8.22 21.77 -3.66
C TYR A 629 -9.29 20.72 -3.99
N LYS A 630 -9.95 20.12 -3.00
CA LYS A 630 -10.84 18.95 -3.22
C LYS A 630 -10.16 17.87 -4.08
N ASN A 631 -8.87 17.62 -3.81
CA ASN A 631 -7.97 16.74 -4.56
C ASN A 631 -7.82 17.03 -6.09
N GLN A 632 -8.22 18.22 -6.57
CA GLN A 632 -8.13 18.62 -7.99
C GLN A 632 -7.11 19.77 -8.20
N PRO A 633 -6.29 19.73 -9.28
CA PRO A 633 -5.32 20.77 -9.59
C PRO A 633 -5.97 22.14 -9.74
N THR A 634 -5.50 23.12 -8.98
CA THR A 634 -6.17 24.41 -8.78
C THR A 634 -5.16 25.56 -8.91
N SER A 635 -5.57 26.65 -9.54
CA SER A 635 -4.75 27.85 -9.75
C SER A 635 -5.55 29.13 -9.47
N VAL A 636 -4.87 30.22 -9.12
CA VAL A 636 -5.52 31.49 -8.76
C VAL A 636 -4.66 32.71 -9.11
N GLY A 637 -5.31 33.74 -9.65
CA GLY A 637 -4.68 35.04 -9.89
C GLY A 637 -3.70 35.07 -11.06
N CYS A 638 -3.10 36.23 -11.32
CA CYS A 638 -2.20 36.43 -12.46
C CYS A 638 -1.42 37.73 -12.34
N PHE A 639 -0.15 37.71 -12.74
CA PHE A 639 0.73 38.87 -12.76
C PHE A 639 0.29 39.95 -13.77
N ASP A 640 0.06 39.57 -15.03
CA ASP A 640 -0.22 40.53 -16.10
C ASP A 640 -1.71 40.68 -16.46
N ALA A 641 -2.57 39.72 -16.07
CA ALA A 641 -4.01 39.82 -16.25
C ALA A 641 -4.70 40.39 -15.00
N LYS A 642 -5.45 41.49 -15.17
CA LYS A 642 -6.06 42.25 -14.07
C LYS A 642 -7.33 41.60 -13.52
N HIS A 643 -7.23 40.36 -13.03
CA HIS A 643 -8.37 39.59 -12.50
C HIS A 643 -8.06 38.87 -11.18
N ARG A 644 -9.11 38.38 -10.51
CA ARG A 644 -9.04 37.63 -9.25
C ARG A 644 -9.54 36.19 -9.38
N LYS A 645 -9.45 35.63 -10.59
CA LYS A 645 -10.02 34.33 -10.96
C LYS A 645 -9.28 33.20 -10.24
N ALA A 646 -10.04 32.24 -9.75
CA ALA A 646 -9.54 30.91 -9.42
C ALA A 646 -10.26 29.89 -10.33
N GLU A 647 -9.62 28.77 -10.61
CA GLU A 647 -10.23 27.65 -11.35
C GLU A 647 -9.55 26.33 -10.99
N THR A 648 -10.27 25.23 -11.17
CA THR A 648 -9.83 23.87 -10.85
C THR A 648 -10.01 22.93 -12.04
N LEU A 649 -9.09 21.99 -12.21
CA LEU A 649 -9.03 21.07 -13.34
C LEU A 649 -9.66 19.73 -13.00
N SER A 650 -10.78 19.45 -13.67
CA SER A 650 -11.48 18.17 -13.62
C SER A 650 -11.21 17.31 -14.86
N ALA A 651 -11.75 16.09 -14.89
CA ALA A 651 -11.69 15.21 -16.07
C ALA A 651 -12.40 15.77 -17.33
N THR A 652 -13.28 16.78 -17.19
CA THR A 652 -13.97 17.44 -18.31
C THR A 652 -13.33 18.76 -18.71
N GLY A 653 -12.30 19.21 -17.99
CA GLY A 653 -11.62 20.50 -18.19
C GLY A 653 -11.64 21.38 -16.95
N TRP A 654 -11.23 22.63 -17.13
CA TRP A 654 -11.18 23.63 -16.08
C TRP A 654 -12.58 24.18 -15.76
N THR A 655 -12.85 24.41 -14.48
CA THR A 655 -14.11 25.01 -13.99
C THR A 655 -13.81 26.16 -13.03
N ALA A 656 -14.62 27.22 -13.09
CA ALA A 656 -14.38 28.44 -12.32
C ALA A 656 -14.68 28.23 -10.82
N LEU A 657 -13.73 28.64 -9.97
CA LEU A 657 -13.87 28.68 -8.52
C LEU A 657 -14.24 30.09 -8.03
N PRO A 658 -14.68 30.21 -6.76
CA PRO A 658 -14.83 31.48 -6.04
C PRO A 658 -13.63 32.40 -6.24
N TYR A 659 -13.89 33.67 -6.55
CA TYR A 659 -12.82 34.63 -6.84
C TYR A 659 -12.07 34.99 -5.56
N HIS A 660 -10.75 35.05 -5.66
CA HIS A 660 -9.90 35.51 -4.56
C HIS A 660 -10.26 36.97 -4.17
N PRO A 661 -10.18 37.39 -2.90
CA PRO A 661 -10.47 38.77 -2.52
C PRO A 661 -9.49 39.78 -3.13
N LYS A 662 -8.23 39.37 -3.35
CA LYS A 662 -7.11 40.21 -3.83
C LYS A 662 -6.75 39.93 -5.30
N ARG A 663 -6.16 40.90 -6.01
CA ARG A 663 -5.68 40.73 -7.40
C ARG A 663 -4.26 40.17 -7.37
N ILE A 664 -4.16 38.93 -6.87
CA ILE A 664 -2.91 38.33 -6.42
C ILE A 664 -2.12 37.65 -7.54
N SER A 665 -0.80 37.59 -7.40
CA SER A 665 0.11 36.67 -8.09
C SER A 665 1.38 36.49 -7.25
N MET A 666 2.39 35.76 -7.76
CA MET A 666 3.71 35.63 -7.12
C MET A 666 3.62 35.05 -5.70
N HIS A 667 2.74 34.08 -5.48
CA HIS A 667 2.49 33.45 -4.18
C HIS A 667 2.80 31.95 -4.25
N SER A 668 2.74 31.29 -3.09
CA SER A 668 2.74 29.83 -2.99
C SER A 668 1.31 29.29 -2.77
N LEU A 669 1.04 28.09 -3.29
CA LEU A 669 -0.18 27.31 -3.03
C LEU A 669 0.20 25.96 -2.42
N VAL A 670 -0.53 25.54 -1.40
CA VAL A 670 -0.25 24.29 -0.66
C VAL A 670 -1.56 23.55 -0.39
N ALA A 671 -1.56 22.23 -0.61
CA ALA A 671 -2.71 21.38 -0.32
C ALA A 671 -2.62 20.83 1.11
N LEU A 672 -3.76 20.74 1.80
CA LEU A 672 -3.89 20.14 3.13
C LEU A 672 -4.73 18.84 3.07
N GLU A 673 -4.62 17.97 4.07
CA GLU A 673 -5.30 16.65 4.08
C GLU A 673 -6.82 16.76 4.22
N ASN A 674 -7.31 17.80 4.91
CA ASN A 674 -8.72 18.20 5.03
C ASN A 674 -9.31 18.73 3.69
N GLN A 675 -8.56 18.56 2.59
CA GLN A 675 -8.90 18.92 1.21
C GLN A 675 -9.04 20.43 0.93
N SER A 676 -8.75 21.27 1.91
CA SER A 676 -8.56 22.71 1.70
C SER A 676 -7.22 23.02 1.03
N MET A 677 -7.08 24.24 0.53
CA MET A 677 -5.84 24.73 -0.07
C MET A 677 -5.42 26.04 0.59
N LEU A 678 -4.18 26.11 1.08
CA LEU A 678 -3.57 27.36 1.51
C LEU A 678 -3.02 28.15 0.34
N HIS A 679 -3.08 29.46 0.50
CA HIS A 679 -2.48 30.50 -0.33
C HIS A 679 -1.61 31.37 0.59
N ILE A 680 -0.35 31.56 0.20
CA ILE A 680 0.68 32.14 1.08
C ILE A 680 1.40 33.29 0.34
N GLY A 681 1.26 34.49 0.90
CA GLY A 681 1.98 35.70 0.47
C GLY A 681 1.61 36.23 -0.92
N GLY A 682 2.57 36.83 -1.60
CA GLY A 682 2.47 37.35 -2.96
C GLY A 682 2.17 38.84 -3.06
N VAL A 683 1.86 39.30 -4.28
CA VAL A 683 1.63 40.73 -4.59
C VAL A 683 0.18 40.96 -4.96
N ASP A 684 -0.51 41.85 -4.24
CA ASP A 684 -1.85 42.32 -4.57
C ASP A 684 -1.75 43.51 -5.53
N TRP A 685 -1.82 43.22 -6.82
CA TRP A 685 -1.75 44.23 -7.88
C TRP A 685 -2.97 45.19 -7.86
N GLY A 686 -3.94 45.00 -6.97
CA GLY A 686 -5.00 45.98 -6.70
C GLY A 686 -4.45 47.31 -6.15
N ASN A 687 -3.37 47.26 -5.38
CA ASN A 687 -2.69 48.40 -4.76
C ASN A 687 -1.16 48.30 -4.83
N ASP A 688 -0.63 47.35 -5.62
CA ASP A 688 0.80 47.05 -5.82
C ASP A 688 1.57 46.76 -4.51
N ALA A 689 0.90 46.10 -3.55
CA ALA A 689 1.45 45.77 -2.23
C ALA A 689 1.81 44.30 -2.07
N VAL A 690 2.97 44.00 -1.48
CA VAL A 690 3.35 42.67 -0.99
C VAL A 690 2.44 42.28 0.19
N GLN A 691 2.13 40.98 0.35
CA GLN A 691 1.18 40.46 1.33
C GLN A 691 1.86 39.55 2.37
N SER A 692 1.46 39.68 3.63
CA SER A 692 1.71 38.69 4.70
C SER A 692 0.57 37.67 4.82
N GLY A 693 -0.65 38.02 4.39
CA GLY A 693 -1.86 37.23 4.63
C GLY A 693 -1.78 35.77 4.17
N ILE A 694 -2.07 34.85 5.09
CA ILE A 694 -2.25 33.42 4.85
C ILE A 694 -3.74 33.19 4.63
N TRP A 695 -4.12 32.74 3.43
CA TRP A 695 -5.50 32.49 3.03
C TRP A 695 -5.76 31.00 2.89
N GLN A 696 -6.98 30.56 3.21
CA GLN A 696 -7.45 29.20 3.01
C GLN A 696 -8.66 29.21 2.09
N LEU A 697 -8.63 28.39 1.04
CA LEU A 697 -9.81 28.00 0.27
C LEU A 697 -10.40 26.75 0.93
N LYS A 698 -11.52 26.91 1.63
CA LYS A 698 -12.28 25.84 2.30
C LYS A 698 -13.77 26.08 2.05
N ASP A 699 -14.52 25.01 1.79
CA ASP A 699 -15.98 25.07 1.53
C ASP A 699 -16.41 26.16 0.54
N GLU A 700 -15.67 26.28 -0.58
CA GLU A 700 -15.86 27.28 -1.64
C GLU A 700 -15.89 28.74 -1.13
N ASN A 701 -15.12 29.02 -0.07
CA ASN A 701 -14.89 30.35 0.46
C ASN A 701 -13.39 30.60 0.70
N TRP A 702 -12.95 31.81 0.39
CA TRP A 702 -11.59 32.30 0.66
C TRP A 702 -11.57 33.08 1.98
N ASN A 703 -10.94 32.51 3.01
CA ASN A 703 -10.84 33.11 4.33
C ASN A 703 -9.38 33.42 4.65
N GLN A 704 -9.07 34.59 5.22
CA GLN A 704 -7.74 34.86 5.77
C GLN A 704 -7.67 34.23 7.16
N ILE A 705 -6.77 33.25 7.35
CA ILE A 705 -6.64 32.49 8.60
C ILE A 705 -5.45 32.95 9.46
N GLY A 706 -4.54 33.73 8.89
CA GLY A 706 -3.39 34.29 9.61
C GLY A 706 -2.56 35.26 8.76
N GLU A 707 -1.36 35.56 9.22
CA GLU A 707 -0.35 36.36 8.53
C GLU A 707 1.04 35.77 8.79
N LEU A 708 1.90 35.79 7.77
CA LEU A 708 3.34 35.58 7.87
C LEU A 708 3.98 36.66 8.76
N LEU A 709 5.14 36.33 9.35
CA LEU A 709 5.93 37.23 10.20
C LEU A 709 6.36 38.51 9.46
N GLN A 710 6.53 38.43 8.14
CA GLN A 710 6.65 39.59 7.25
C GLN A 710 5.95 39.37 5.91
N ALA A 711 5.63 40.46 5.21
CA ALA A 711 5.05 40.38 3.87
C ALA A 711 6.10 39.95 2.84
N ASP A 712 5.82 38.89 2.09
CA ASP A 712 6.78 38.29 1.14
C ASP A 712 6.06 37.77 -0.13
N TYR A 713 6.82 37.47 -1.19
CA TYR A 713 6.33 37.11 -2.53
C TYR A 713 7.40 36.35 -3.32
N SER A 714 7.03 35.66 -4.39
CA SER A 714 7.91 34.82 -5.23
C SER A 714 8.67 33.72 -4.48
N GLY A 715 8.23 33.40 -3.26
CA GLY A 715 8.73 32.30 -2.45
C GLY A 715 8.05 30.97 -2.77
N SER A 716 8.71 29.89 -2.36
CA SER A 716 8.23 28.51 -2.49
C SER A 716 7.73 27.96 -1.16
N ALA A 717 6.83 26.99 -1.18
CA ALA A 717 6.33 26.30 0.00
C ALA A 717 6.34 24.77 -0.15
N ILE A 718 6.43 24.05 0.96
CA ILE A 718 6.33 22.58 1.02
C ILE A 718 5.62 22.14 2.31
N TYR A 719 4.73 21.14 2.22
CA TYR A 719 4.00 20.58 3.37
C TYR A 719 4.68 19.28 3.81
N ILE A 720 5.06 19.18 5.09
CA ILE A 720 5.74 18.03 5.68
C ILE A 720 5.29 17.90 7.14
N GLY A 721 4.69 16.76 7.53
CA GLY A 721 4.42 16.43 8.92
C GLY A 721 3.62 17.49 9.69
N ARG A 722 2.40 17.81 9.24
CA ARG A 722 1.52 18.88 9.77
C ARG A 722 2.09 20.31 9.73
N SER A 723 3.31 20.52 9.26
CA SER A 723 3.95 21.84 9.13
C SER A 723 4.10 22.26 7.67
N VAL A 724 3.77 23.53 7.35
CA VAL A 724 4.06 24.12 6.03
C VAL A 724 5.30 25.02 6.15
N TYR A 725 6.32 24.71 5.35
CA TYR A 725 7.60 25.42 5.35
C TYR A 725 7.63 26.39 4.17
N TYR A 726 7.77 27.68 4.45
CA TYR A 726 7.75 28.77 3.48
C TYR A 726 9.12 29.47 3.37
N PHE A 727 9.60 29.58 2.13
CA PHE A 727 10.89 30.16 1.76
C PHE A 727 10.64 31.37 0.85
N GLY A 728 10.54 32.56 1.45
CA GLY A 728 10.32 33.85 0.77
C GLY A 728 11.45 34.29 -0.16
N TYR A 729 11.25 35.38 -0.92
CA TYR A 729 12.24 35.89 -1.88
C TYR A 729 13.29 36.84 -1.27
N GLU A 730 12.93 37.66 -0.28
CA GLU A 730 13.71 38.86 0.03
C GLU A 730 14.68 38.68 1.21
N TYR A 731 15.94 39.09 1.05
CA TYR A 731 16.95 39.07 2.12
C TYR A 731 16.84 40.32 3.01
N PRO A 732 16.88 40.21 4.35
CA PRO A 732 17.08 39.01 5.17
C PRO A 732 15.78 38.55 5.86
N ASN A 733 14.70 38.30 5.11
CA ASN A 733 13.43 37.87 5.69
C ASN A 733 13.54 36.47 6.32
N ALA A 734 12.59 36.14 7.19
CA ALA A 734 12.52 34.84 7.83
C ALA A 734 12.31 33.70 6.81
N ILE A 735 12.85 32.53 7.13
CA ILE A 735 12.31 31.25 6.64
C ILE A 735 11.30 30.82 7.71
N GLU A 736 10.08 30.52 7.30
CA GLU A 736 8.93 30.38 8.21
C GLU A 736 8.34 28.97 8.21
N ARG A 737 7.98 28.47 9.38
CA ARG A 737 7.20 27.24 9.57
C ARG A 737 5.82 27.61 10.10
N LEU A 738 4.78 27.23 9.37
CA LEU A 738 3.38 27.39 9.74
C LEU A 738 2.92 26.07 10.36
N ASP A 739 2.57 26.09 11.65
CA ASP A 739 2.15 24.91 12.41
C ASP A 739 0.61 24.76 12.35
N LEU A 740 0.12 23.56 12.02
CA LEU A 740 -1.31 23.25 11.93
C LEU A 740 -1.76 22.29 13.04
N THR A 741 -3.03 22.37 13.46
CA THR A 741 -3.64 21.35 14.33
C THR A 741 -3.64 19.97 13.66
N GLU A 742 -3.47 18.91 14.47
CA GLU A 742 -3.43 17.53 13.97
C GLU A 742 -4.78 17.06 13.40
N GLU A 743 -5.90 17.46 14.03
CA GLU A 743 -7.25 16.99 13.69
C GLU A 743 -7.98 17.88 12.67
N THR A 744 -7.80 19.21 12.74
CA THR A 744 -8.59 20.18 11.94
C THR A 744 -7.81 20.88 10.83
N GLU A 745 -6.47 20.79 10.86
CA GLU A 745 -5.51 21.57 10.06
C GLU A 745 -5.82 23.08 10.04
N GLU A 746 -6.04 23.62 11.24
CA GLU A 746 -6.18 25.04 11.53
C GLU A 746 -4.82 25.60 11.97
N LEU A 747 -4.49 26.81 11.51
CA LEU A 747 -3.20 27.46 11.78
C LEU A 747 -3.08 27.81 13.28
N GLN A 748 -2.14 27.18 13.98
CA GLN A 748 -1.82 27.47 15.38
C GLN A 748 -0.79 28.59 15.51
N ASN A 749 0.28 28.52 14.72
CA ASN A 749 1.50 29.30 14.93
C ASN A 749 2.25 29.55 13.61
N VAL A 750 3.10 30.59 13.61
CA VAL A 750 4.07 30.86 12.54
C VAL A 750 5.42 31.14 13.19
N GLU A 751 6.36 30.21 13.07
CA GLU A 751 7.69 30.29 13.69
C GLU A 751 8.78 30.64 12.67
N GLN A 752 9.74 31.47 13.09
CA GLN A 752 10.97 31.71 12.34
C GLN A 752 11.97 30.57 12.55
N ILE A 753 12.25 29.80 11.50
CA ILE A 753 13.23 28.69 11.51
C ILE A 753 14.55 29.06 10.82
N GLY A 754 14.74 30.33 10.46
CA GLY A 754 15.97 30.83 9.85
C GLY A 754 15.80 32.22 9.26
N ASN A 755 16.79 32.68 8.52
CA ASN A 755 16.65 33.79 7.58
C ASN A 755 17.06 33.29 6.20
N GLN A 756 16.48 33.87 5.14
CA GLN A 756 17.02 33.67 3.81
C GLN A 756 18.48 34.14 3.78
N PRO A 757 19.43 33.37 3.22
CA PRO A 757 20.82 33.80 3.16
C PRO A 757 21.06 34.83 2.05
N ARG A 758 20.19 34.85 1.01
CA ARG A 758 20.20 35.75 -0.15
C ARG A 758 18.82 35.83 -0.82
N ASN A 759 18.67 36.70 -1.82
CA ASN A 759 17.44 36.82 -2.60
C ASN A 759 17.22 35.62 -3.54
N PHE A 760 16.26 34.74 -3.25
CA PHE A 760 16.02 33.53 -4.04
C PHE A 760 14.61 33.49 -4.64
N TYR A 761 14.53 33.60 -5.97
CA TYR A 761 13.27 33.63 -6.71
C TYR A 761 12.80 32.21 -7.05
N TYR A 762 11.68 31.79 -6.45
CA TYR A 762 11.10 30.44 -6.55
C TYR A 762 12.15 29.32 -6.41
N PRO A 763 12.82 29.19 -5.24
CA PRO A 763 13.78 28.11 -5.00
C PRO A 763 13.09 26.74 -5.07
N VAL A 764 13.79 25.74 -5.57
CA VAL A 764 13.29 24.36 -5.61
C VAL A 764 13.40 23.76 -4.21
N LEU A 765 12.28 23.29 -3.65
CA LEU A 765 12.22 22.66 -2.33
C LEU A 765 12.01 21.15 -2.45
N PHE A 766 12.78 20.36 -1.70
CA PHE A 766 12.68 18.91 -1.68
C PHE A 766 13.00 18.34 -0.30
N GLN A 767 12.04 17.63 0.32
CA GLN A 767 12.29 16.89 1.55
C GLN A 767 13.33 15.78 1.30
N THR A 768 14.29 15.64 2.20
CA THR A 768 15.38 14.67 2.10
C THR A 768 15.91 14.25 3.48
N VAL A 769 16.99 13.48 3.51
CA VAL A 769 17.72 13.05 4.71
C VAL A 769 18.84 14.03 5.09
N PRO A 770 19.28 14.09 6.35
CA PRO A 770 20.43 14.90 6.74
C PRO A 770 21.71 14.50 5.97
N ASN A 771 22.52 15.49 5.61
CA ASN A 771 23.75 15.36 4.80
C ASN A 771 23.53 14.92 3.33
N PHE A 772 22.31 15.04 2.81
CA PHE A 772 22.06 14.84 1.38
C PHE A 772 22.75 15.94 0.53
N CYS A 773 23.70 15.52 -0.31
CA CYS A 773 24.51 16.38 -1.18
C CYS A 773 25.45 17.37 -0.50
N THR A 774 25.75 17.23 0.80
CA THR A 774 26.72 18.08 1.53
C THR A 774 28.17 17.65 1.31
#